data_AF-A0A2M7B7U1-F1
#
_entry.id   AF-A0A2M7B7U1-F1
#
_cell.length_a   1.000
_cell.length_b   1.000
_cell.length_c   1.000
_cell.angle_alpha   90.00
_cell.angle_beta   90.00
_cell.angle_gamma   90.00
#
_symmetry.space_group_name_H-M   'P 1'
#
loop_
_entity.id
_entity.type
_entity.pdbx_description
1 polymer ?
#
loop_
_entity_poly.entity_id
_entity_poly.type
_entity_poly.pdbx_seq_one_letter_code
_entity_poly.pdbx_strand_id
1 'polypeptide(L)'
;KLWEKSGFFNSDKLPKTPALPAGRQRLKPKIYFTILLPPPNITGSLHLGHALNATISDILIRFNRMRGKKTIWLPGLDHAGIATQNVVEKELDREGGTRFDLGREKFIERVWQWKKQYGSIILGQFKKLGVSCDWSRLRFTLDKKYSDAVLKAFIHYYKKGWIYRGERVINWCPRCQTSLSDLEVEYKEEKTKLWYIKYPLKVQDSRSMIQDYIVVATTRPETMLGDAAVAVNPKDERYKNLIDKEVILPLQNREIPIIADKAVDEKFGTGAVKVTPAHDLTDAEIAERHSLPFYQVIDKDAKMTSEAGYLYFGLKTEECRSKVLEELEKLGLIEKVEDYTHNISLCYRCRSKLEPILSPQWFLKMDELKKLAIKAVKSSKVKIIPKNFEKIYFSWLNNVKDWCISRQIWWGHRLPVWFCQNQTGRIPNFQFPISKQIPNSKSQTSKPIENSSAEKFVVSIVQPRRCPFCKECKMIQSEDVLDTWFSSALWPFATLSKKDLKNFYPSDVLITARDIINLWVARMIFSGMGFRGEIPFLKVLIHATILTQEGKRMSKSKGTGVDPLELIDNFGADALRFGLIWQSMGNQDIRFDGTAVMAGRKFANKIWNASRFVINNTNLRMNTNNTNKIKPKTSAGKKILSQLQKTKKAVEKDIENFHFGQALHKIYDFFWHDFCDVYIEKSKKQLQASNPQTSKILFYVLLESLKILHPFTPFVTEAIYQKVKPKGSKKMLLIVKWQ
;
A
#
# COMPACT_ATOMS: atom_id res chain seq x y z
N LYS A 1 -22.66 18.47 6.86
CA LYS A 1 -23.03 19.88 7.10
C LYS A 1 -23.07 20.28 8.58
N LEU A 2 -24.04 19.83 9.40
CA LEU A 2 -24.14 20.24 10.81
C LEU A 2 -22.84 19.96 11.59
N TRP A 3 -22.30 18.73 11.50
CA TRP A 3 -21.03 18.37 12.12
C TRP A 3 -19.82 19.14 11.59
N GLU A 4 -19.78 19.46 10.30
CA GLU A 4 -18.67 20.23 9.73
C GLU A 4 -18.66 21.66 10.28
N LYS A 5 -19.83 22.28 10.41
CA LYS A 5 -19.99 23.64 10.97
C LYS A 5 -19.65 23.70 12.47
N SER A 6 -19.84 22.62 13.22
CA SER A 6 -19.53 22.61 14.66
C SER A 6 -18.04 22.62 14.95
N GLY A 7 -17.22 22.12 14.03
CA GLY A 7 -15.79 21.96 14.22
C GLY A 7 -15.40 20.83 15.17
N PHE A 8 -16.33 20.02 15.68
CA PHE A 8 -16.02 18.95 16.65
C PHE A 8 -15.28 17.74 16.05
N PHE A 9 -15.05 17.72 14.74
CA PHE A 9 -14.09 16.78 14.15
C PHE A 9 -12.63 17.18 14.41
N ASN A 10 -12.38 18.48 14.64
CA ASN A 10 -11.07 18.98 15.00
C ASN A 10 -10.81 18.77 16.49
N SER A 11 -9.71 18.08 16.79
CA SER A 11 -9.31 17.71 18.15
C SER A 11 -9.06 18.92 19.09
N ASP A 12 -8.65 20.06 18.54
CA ASP A 12 -8.41 21.31 19.29
C ASP A 12 -9.72 22.00 19.69
N LYS A 13 -10.84 21.69 19.02
CA LYS A 13 -12.17 22.24 19.30
C LYS A 13 -13.05 21.34 20.17
N LEU A 14 -12.54 20.17 20.58
CA LEU A 14 -13.25 19.27 21.46
C LEU A 14 -13.37 19.86 22.89
N PRO A 15 -14.49 19.62 23.60
CA PRO A 15 -14.63 20.04 24.99
C PRO A 15 -13.48 19.51 25.87
N LYS A 16 -13.00 20.34 26.82
CA LYS A 16 -11.96 19.91 27.76
C LYS A 16 -12.48 18.77 28.63
N THR A 17 -11.73 17.67 28.70
CA THR A 17 -11.97 16.60 29.67
C THR A 17 -11.63 17.14 31.07
N PRO A 18 -12.51 17.00 32.08
CA PRO A 18 -12.15 17.36 33.46
C PRO A 18 -10.88 16.62 33.88
N ALA A 19 -9.98 17.30 34.60
CA ALA A 19 -8.82 16.64 35.19
C ALA A 19 -9.29 15.51 36.12
N LEU A 20 -8.65 14.35 36.05
CA LEU A 20 -8.86 13.31 37.06
C LEU A 20 -8.46 13.89 38.43
N PRO A 21 -9.17 13.55 39.53
CA PRO A 21 -8.80 13.99 40.87
C PRO A 21 -7.33 13.67 41.15
N ALA A 22 -6.59 14.66 41.65
CA ALA A 22 -5.21 14.47 42.09
C ALA A 22 -5.17 13.40 43.18
N GLY A 23 -4.49 12.27 42.94
CA GLY A 23 -4.39 11.20 43.95
C GLY A 23 -4.21 9.76 43.44
N ARG A 24 -4.26 9.49 42.13
CA ARG A 24 -3.94 8.15 41.60
C ARG A 24 -2.87 8.22 40.51
N GLN A 25 -1.60 8.20 40.93
CA GLN A 25 -0.43 7.98 40.06
C GLN A 25 -0.35 6.52 39.59
N ARG A 26 -1.31 6.06 38.78
CA ARG A 26 -1.13 4.87 37.93
C ARG A 26 -1.33 5.31 36.49
N LEU A 27 -0.23 5.38 35.73
CA LEU A 27 -0.13 5.63 34.29
C LEU A 27 -1.16 6.66 33.76
N LYS A 28 -0.75 7.93 33.58
CA LYS A 28 -1.58 8.98 32.96
C LYS A 28 -2.34 8.39 31.76
N PRO A 29 -3.67 8.24 31.80
CA PRO A 29 -4.40 7.64 30.69
C PRO A 29 -4.14 8.50 29.45
N LYS A 30 -3.77 7.86 28.33
CA LYS A 30 -3.47 8.56 27.08
C LYS A 30 -4.70 9.40 26.71
N ILE A 31 -4.59 10.71 26.91
CA ILE A 31 -5.67 11.69 26.67
C ILE A 31 -6.01 11.70 25.17
N TYR A 32 -5.07 11.28 24.33
CA TYR A 32 -5.16 11.29 22.88
C TYR A 32 -5.46 9.90 22.32
N PHE A 33 -6.21 9.87 21.22
CA PHE A 33 -6.42 8.66 20.43
C PHE A 33 -6.27 9.00 18.94
N THR A 34 -5.30 8.39 18.28
CA THR A 34 -4.90 8.73 16.92
C THR A 34 -5.10 7.56 15.97
N ILE A 35 -5.77 7.84 14.84
CA ILE A 35 -5.80 6.97 13.67
C ILE A 35 -5.32 7.77 12.46
N LEU A 36 -4.54 7.13 11.59
CA LEU A 36 -4.15 7.67 10.30
C LEU A 36 -5.02 7.00 9.24
N LEU A 37 -5.74 7.79 8.45
CA LEU A 37 -6.44 7.24 7.29
C LEU A 37 -5.37 6.75 6.29
N PRO A 38 -5.44 5.50 5.80
CA PRO A 38 -4.71 5.10 4.61
C PRO A 38 -5.09 6.03 3.46
N PRO A 39 -4.17 6.86 2.97
CA PRO A 39 -4.52 7.85 1.97
C PRO A 39 -4.92 7.11 0.68
N PRO A 40 -6.19 7.19 0.22
CA PRO A 40 -6.56 6.54 -1.03
C PRO A 40 -5.83 7.18 -2.20
N ASN A 41 -5.51 6.35 -3.17
CA ASN A 41 -4.92 6.77 -4.44
C ASN A 41 -5.91 7.62 -5.23
N ILE A 42 -5.42 8.68 -5.86
CA ILE A 42 -6.22 9.55 -6.75
C ILE A 42 -6.49 8.90 -8.12
N THR A 43 -6.83 7.62 -8.17
CA THR A 43 -7.03 6.83 -9.41
C THR A 43 -8.51 6.60 -9.76
N GLY A 44 -9.41 7.45 -9.27
CA GLY A 44 -10.87 7.37 -9.50
C GLY A 44 -11.69 7.51 -8.21
N SER A 45 -12.90 6.96 -8.17
CA SER A 45 -13.78 6.96 -6.98
C SER A 45 -13.42 5.89 -5.93
N LEU A 46 -14.04 5.90 -4.75
CA LEU A 46 -13.89 4.85 -3.75
C LEU A 46 -14.70 3.60 -4.12
N HIS A 47 -14.41 2.49 -3.45
CA HIS A 47 -15.18 1.25 -3.54
C HIS A 47 -15.51 0.74 -2.13
N LEU A 48 -16.33 -0.31 -2.00
CA LEU A 48 -16.78 -0.81 -0.69
C LEU A 48 -15.63 -1.15 0.29
N GLY A 49 -14.50 -1.68 -0.18
CA GLY A 49 -13.33 -1.90 0.67
C GLY A 49 -12.82 -0.63 1.39
N HIS A 50 -12.85 0.54 0.71
CA HIS A 50 -12.54 1.83 1.33
C HIS A 50 -13.62 2.24 2.34
N ALA A 51 -14.89 1.99 2.02
CA ALA A 51 -16.01 2.28 2.92
C ALA A 51 -15.94 1.44 4.21
N LEU A 52 -15.55 0.18 4.13
CA LEU A 52 -15.34 -0.70 5.29
C LEU A 52 -14.21 -0.18 6.18
N ASN A 53 -13.03 0.09 5.59
CA ASN A 53 -11.88 0.62 6.33
C ASN A 53 -12.25 1.93 7.06
N ALA A 54 -12.93 2.84 6.36
CA ALA A 54 -13.37 4.11 6.92
C ALA A 54 -14.45 3.93 8.00
N THR A 55 -15.39 3.00 7.83
CA THR A 55 -16.44 2.74 8.83
C THR A 55 -15.84 2.18 10.12
N ILE A 56 -14.91 1.21 10.02
CA ILE A 56 -14.20 0.65 11.18
C ILE A 56 -13.40 1.74 11.91
N SER A 57 -12.67 2.57 11.15
CA SER A 57 -11.90 3.69 11.70
C SER A 57 -12.80 4.69 12.42
N ASP A 58 -13.93 5.06 11.80
CA ASP A 58 -14.87 6.03 12.36
C ASP A 58 -15.58 5.50 13.61
N ILE A 59 -15.87 4.20 13.70
CA ILE A 59 -16.42 3.58 14.92
C ILE A 59 -15.46 3.79 16.09
N LEU A 60 -14.18 3.48 15.91
CA LEU A 60 -13.16 3.67 16.95
C LEU A 60 -12.99 5.14 17.34
N ILE A 61 -13.01 6.04 16.35
CA ILE A 61 -12.90 7.48 16.59
C ILE A 61 -14.09 8.00 17.38
N ARG A 62 -15.32 7.70 16.95
CA ARG A 62 -16.54 8.14 17.65
C ARG A 62 -16.60 7.57 19.06
N PHE A 63 -16.32 6.27 19.22
CA PHE A 63 -16.27 5.61 20.51
C PHE A 63 -15.27 6.28 21.47
N ASN A 64 -14.02 6.48 21.05
CA ASN A 64 -13.00 7.11 21.90
C ASN A 64 -13.28 8.59 22.17
N ARG A 65 -13.88 9.31 21.21
CA ARG A 65 -14.29 10.71 21.37
C ARG A 65 -15.38 10.85 22.42
N MET A 66 -16.39 9.99 22.37
CA MET A 66 -17.48 9.95 23.36
C MET A 66 -16.98 9.50 24.74
N ARG A 67 -15.87 8.75 24.82
CA ARG A 67 -15.16 8.45 26.08
C ARG A 67 -14.32 9.62 26.61
N GLY A 68 -14.37 10.78 25.97
CA GLY A 68 -13.69 11.99 26.42
C GLY A 68 -12.21 12.07 26.04
N LYS A 69 -11.73 11.21 25.13
CA LYS A 69 -10.37 11.33 24.56
C LYS A 69 -10.35 12.39 23.46
N LYS A 70 -9.21 13.08 23.33
CA LYS A 70 -8.88 13.94 22.20
C LYS A 70 -8.53 13.07 21.00
N THR A 71 -9.51 12.82 20.14
CA THR A 71 -9.34 11.98 18.97
C THR A 71 -8.82 12.78 17.78
N ILE A 72 -7.81 12.27 17.09
CA ILE A 72 -7.45 12.72 15.74
C ILE A 72 -7.61 11.55 14.77
N TRP A 73 -8.32 11.81 13.69
CA TRP A 73 -8.31 10.94 12.53
C TRP A 73 -7.85 11.76 11.35
N LEU A 74 -6.60 11.53 10.94
CA LEU A 74 -5.92 12.37 9.97
C LEU A 74 -6.29 11.91 8.55
N PRO A 75 -7.02 12.73 7.77
CA PRO A 75 -7.34 12.39 6.40
C PRO A 75 -6.21 12.77 5.46
N GLY A 76 -6.13 12.08 4.33
CA GLY A 76 -5.25 12.50 3.25
C GLY A 76 -5.47 11.72 1.97
N LEU A 77 -4.74 12.11 0.93
CA LEU A 77 -4.78 11.50 -0.40
C LEU A 77 -3.35 11.16 -0.82
N ASP A 78 -3.20 10.09 -1.61
CA ASP A 78 -1.91 9.70 -2.15
C ASP A 78 -1.84 10.02 -3.65
N HIS A 79 -0.75 10.65 -4.07
CA HIS A 79 -0.43 10.92 -5.46
C HIS A 79 -0.31 9.66 -6.29
N ALA A 80 0.02 8.52 -5.67
CA ALA A 80 0.05 7.18 -6.26
C ALA A 80 0.96 7.03 -7.51
N GLY A 81 1.89 7.97 -7.72
CA GLY A 81 2.92 7.97 -8.77
C GLY A 81 2.44 7.36 -10.09
N ILE A 82 3.02 6.22 -10.45
CA ILE A 82 2.77 5.51 -11.71
C ILE A 82 1.31 5.04 -11.85
N ALA A 83 0.55 4.86 -10.76
CA ALA A 83 -0.85 4.45 -10.85
C ALA A 83 -1.73 5.60 -11.34
N THR A 84 -1.50 6.81 -10.84
CA THR A 84 -2.16 8.03 -11.32
C THR A 84 -1.74 8.34 -12.74
N GLN A 85 -0.44 8.26 -13.02
CA GLN A 85 0.07 8.49 -14.38
C GLN A 85 -0.59 7.54 -15.39
N ASN A 86 -0.70 6.24 -15.09
CA ASN A 86 -1.35 5.29 -16.01
C ASN A 86 -2.86 5.54 -16.21
N VAL A 87 -3.60 6.05 -15.22
CA VAL A 87 -5.03 6.37 -15.44
C VAL A 87 -5.20 7.64 -16.28
N VAL A 88 -4.33 8.63 -16.12
CA VAL A 88 -4.30 9.83 -16.95
C VAL A 88 -3.85 9.50 -18.38
N GLU A 89 -2.83 8.66 -18.54
CA GLU A 89 -2.42 8.16 -19.86
C GLU A 89 -3.54 7.41 -20.58
N LYS A 90 -4.34 6.60 -19.86
CA LYS A 90 -5.53 5.94 -20.45
C LYS A 90 -6.64 6.91 -20.83
N GLU A 91 -6.74 8.06 -20.16
CA GLU A 91 -7.68 9.11 -20.55
C GLU A 91 -7.19 9.81 -21.82
N LEU A 92 -5.89 10.15 -21.90
CA LEU A 92 -5.28 10.73 -23.09
C LEU A 92 -5.36 9.81 -24.31
N ASP A 93 -5.13 8.52 -24.13
CA ASP A 93 -5.24 7.50 -25.19
C ASP A 93 -6.64 7.47 -25.80
N ARG A 94 -7.70 7.66 -24.99
CA ARG A 94 -9.08 7.78 -25.46
C ARG A 94 -9.35 9.10 -26.20
N GLU A 95 -8.58 10.13 -25.90
CA GLU A 95 -8.61 11.43 -26.60
C GLU A 95 -7.74 11.41 -27.86
N GLY A 96 -7.08 10.28 -28.18
CA GLY A 96 -6.25 10.11 -29.37
C GLY A 96 -4.81 10.63 -29.24
N GLY A 97 -4.32 10.85 -28.02
CA GLY A 97 -2.97 11.36 -27.77
C GLY A 97 -2.20 10.58 -26.71
N THR A 98 -0.89 10.79 -26.65
CA THR A 98 0.00 10.19 -25.67
C THR A 98 0.60 11.25 -24.75
N ARG A 99 1.22 10.82 -23.65
CA ARG A 99 1.98 11.74 -22.79
C ARG A 99 3.13 12.43 -23.54
N PHE A 100 3.72 11.75 -24.52
CA PHE A 100 4.86 12.26 -25.28
C PHE A 100 4.45 13.41 -26.19
N ASP A 101 3.24 13.35 -26.76
CA ASP A 101 2.69 14.41 -27.61
C ASP A 101 2.44 15.72 -26.82
N LEU A 102 2.09 15.60 -25.53
CA LEU A 102 1.87 16.76 -24.66
C LEU A 102 3.17 17.38 -24.13
N GLY A 103 4.21 16.56 -23.94
CA GLY A 103 5.39 16.93 -23.17
C GLY A 103 5.17 16.94 -21.65
N ARG A 104 6.28 16.93 -20.90
CA ARG A 104 6.28 16.71 -19.44
C ARG A 104 5.49 17.77 -18.65
N GLU A 105 5.64 19.05 -19.00
CA GLU A 105 5.03 20.15 -18.24
C GLU A 105 3.51 20.12 -18.34
N LYS A 106 2.96 20.09 -19.56
CA LYS A 106 1.51 20.00 -19.80
C LYS A 106 0.92 18.70 -19.24
N PHE A 107 1.65 17.59 -19.33
CA PHE A 107 1.20 16.34 -18.71
C PHE A 107 1.06 16.48 -17.18
N ILE A 108 2.04 17.07 -16.50
CA ILE A 108 1.98 17.30 -15.04
C ILE A 108 0.79 18.20 -14.68
N GLU A 109 0.53 19.25 -15.47
CA GLU A 109 -0.65 20.11 -15.28
C GLU A 109 -1.96 19.33 -15.40
N ARG A 110 -2.10 18.46 -16.41
CA ARG A 110 -3.25 17.57 -16.56
C ARG A 110 -3.40 16.64 -15.36
N VAL A 111 -2.32 16.07 -14.83
CA VAL A 111 -2.38 15.23 -13.62
C VAL A 111 -2.82 16.02 -12.38
N TRP A 112 -2.45 17.31 -12.26
CA TRP A 112 -2.97 18.17 -11.19
C TRP A 112 -4.47 18.48 -11.35
N GLN A 113 -4.96 18.66 -12.58
CA GLN A 113 -6.39 18.80 -12.85
C GLN A 113 -7.15 17.53 -12.45
N TRP A 114 -6.64 16.36 -12.84
CA TRP A 114 -7.16 15.05 -12.43
C TRP A 114 -7.22 14.93 -10.90
N LYS A 115 -6.14 15.30 -10.20
CA LYS A 115 -6.09 15.33 -8.73
C LYS A 115 -7.18 16.22 -8.14
N LYS A 116 -7.47 17.38 -8.72
CA LYS A 116 -8.51 18.30 -8.25
C LYS A 116 -9.90 17.67 -8.39
N GLN A 117 -10.20 17.07 -9.52
CA GLN A 117 -11.49 16.42 -9.78
C GLN A 117 -11.69 15.19 -8.89
N TYR A 118 -10.81 14.19 -9.01
CA TYR A 118 -10.98 12.92 -8.29
C TYR A 118 -10.70 13.04 -6.81
N GLY A 119 -9.80 13.93 -6.40
CA GLY A 119 -9.63 14.26 -4.99
C GLY A 119 -10.92 14.82 -4.38
N SER A 120 -11.64 15.68 -5.10
CA SER A 120 -12.93 16.21 -4.63
C SER A 120 -14.01 15.13 -4.54
N ILE A 121 -14.06 14.22 -5.52
CA ILE A 121 -14.98 13.07 -5.51
C ILE A 121 -14.72 12.18 -4.29
N ILE A 122 -13.48 11.74 -4.09
CA ILE A 122 -13.08 10.88 -2.96
C ILE A 122 -13.46 11.52 -1.62
N LEU A 123 -13.15 12.81 -1.44
CA LEU A 123 -13.50 13.54 -0.21
C LEU A 123 -15.01 13.66 -0.04
N GLY A 124 -15.75 13.88 -1.13
CA GLY A 124 -17.21 13.89 -1.16
C GLY A 124 -17.81 12.56 -0.72
N GLN A 125 -17.26 11.44 -1.21
CA GLN A 125 -17.68 10.08 -0.84
C GLN A 125 -17.50 9.81 0.65
N PHE A 126 -16.32 10.12 1.20
CA PHE A 126 -16.10 9.99 2.64
C PHE A 126 -17.06 10.86 3.46
N LYS A 127 -17.30 12.10 3.04
CA LYS A 127 -18.25 12.99 3.72
C LYS A 127 -19.69 12.46 3.66
N LYS A 128 -20.13 11.93 2.52
CA LYS A 128 -21.45 11.27 2.36
C LYS A 128 -21.56 10.01 3.23
N LEU A 129 -20.48 9.24 3.38
CA LEU A 129 -20.41 8.09 4.31
C LEU A 129 -20.47 8.50 5.80
N GLY A 130 -20.33 9.80 6.11
CA GLY A 130 -20.44 10.33 7.46
C GLY A 130 -19.20 10.13 8.31
N VAL A 131 -18.02 10.02 7.70
CA VAL A 131 -16.77 9.87 8.43
C VAL A 131 -16.43 11.15 9.20
N SER A 132 -15.91 11.00 10.43
CA SER A 132 -15.59 12.12 11.33
C SER A 132 -14.11 12.48 11.39
N CYS A 133 -13.44 12.44 10.22
CA CYS A 133 -12.05 12.86 10.04
C CYS A 133 -11.84 14.36 10.33
N ASP A 134 -10.63 14.72 10.75
CA ASP A 134 -10.23 16.12 10.90
C ASP A 134 -9.88 16.73 9.53
N TRP A 135 -10.90 17.19 8.81
CA TRP A 135 -10.76 17.82 7.49
C TRP A 135 -9.85 19.06 7.47
N SER A 136 -9.67 19.73 8.62
CA SER A 136 -8.77 20.90 8.71
C SER A 136 -7.29 20.52 8.60
N ARG A 137 -6.99 19.23 8.75
CA ARG A 137 -5.63 18.67 8.69
C ARG A 137 -5.42 17.79 7.47
N LEU A 138 -6.27 17.91 6.45
CA LEU A 138 -6.12 17.18 5.19
C LEU A 138 -4.71 17.36 4.62
N ARG A 139 -4.13 16.25 4.15
CA ARG A 139 -2.80 16.22 3.51
C ARG A 139 -2.86 15.53 2.15
N PHE A 140 -1.94 15.92 1.29
CA PHE A 140 -1.63 15.24 0.05
C PHE A 140 -0.13 14.94 0.02
N THR A 141 0.26 13.78 -0.49
CA THR A 141 1.66 13.35 -0.47
C THR A 141 2.60 14.27 -1.27
N LEU A 142 2.09 15.06 -2.23
CA LEU A 142 2.89 16.09 -2.94
C LEU A 142 2.72 17.51 -2.38
N ASP A 143 2.06 17.71 -1.23
CA ASP A 143 2.03 19.02 -0.57
C ASP A 143 3.46 19.50 -0.29
N LYS A 144 3.73 20.82 -0.45
CA LYS A 144 5.08 21.39 -0.27
C LYS A 144 5.79 20.93 1.00
N LYS A 145 5.12 21.02 2.16
CA LYS A 145 5.69 20.59 3.45
C LYS A 145 5.94 19.09 3.53
N TYR A 146 5.12 18.27 2.86
CA TYR A 146 5.29 16.82 2.82
C TYR A 146 6.47 16.47 1.91
N SER A 147 6.52 17.05 0.70
CA SER A 147 7.63 16.92 -0.24
C SER A 147 8.98 17.31 0.39
N ASP A 148 9.02 18.41 1.16
CA ASP A 148 10.23 18.80 1.90
C ASP A 148 10.69 17.72 2.89
N ALA A 149 9.76 17.03 3.56
CA ALA A 149 10.08 15.93 4.46
C ALA A 149 10.61 14.70 3.70
N VAL A 150 10.04 14.41 2.52
CA VAL A 150 10.51 13.32 1.64
C VAL A 150 11.94 13.57 1.16
N LEU A 151 12.23 14.77 0.67
CA LEU A 151 13.57 15.11 0.20
C LEU A 151 14.61 15.11 1.33
N LYS A 152 14.22 15.56 2.54
CA LYS A 152 15.08 15.44 3.74
C LYS A 152 15.34 13.99 4.13
N ALA A 153 14.33 13.12 4.01
CA ALA A 153 14.48 11.68 4.26
C ALA A 153 15.47 11.05 3.29
N PHE A 154 15.40 11.40 1.99
CA PHE A 154 16.38 10.97 0.99
C PHE A 154 17.80 11.40 1.36
N ILE A 155 18.02 12.69 1.65
CA ILE A 155 19.34 13.21 2.02
C ILE A 155 19.89 12.53 3.27
N HIS A 156 19.05 12.27 4.26
CA HIS A 156 19.46 11.60 5.49
C HIS A 156 19.96 10.17 5.24
N TYR A 157 19.22 9.38 4.45
CA TYR A 157 19.66 8.03 4.11
C TYR A 157 20.87 8.02 3.19
N TYR A 158 21.00 8.99 2.27
CA TYR A 158 22.18 9.15 1.44
C TYR A 158 23.42 9.49 2.29
N LYS A 159 23.33 10.44 3.21
CA LYS A 159 24.43 10.79 4.14
C LYS A 159 24.85 9.64 5.06
N LYS A 160 23.94 8.70 5.35
CA LYS A 160 24.24 7.46 6.08
C LYS A 160 24.91 6.38 5.23
N GLY A 161 25.05 6.58 3.92
CA GLY A 161 25.55 5.56 2.99
C GLY A 161 24.56 4.41 2.75
N TRP A 162 23.27 4.62 3.06
CA TRP A 162 22.21 3.62 2.85
C TRP A 162 21.54 3.78 1.48
N ILE A 163 21.52 4.99 0.93
CA ILE A 163 21.15 5.20 -0.46
C ILE A 163 22.40 5.20 -1.32
N TYR A 164 22.39 4.38 -2.37
CA TYR A 164 23.46 4.32 -3.36
C TYR A 164 22.88 4.16 -4.75
N ARG A 165 23.71 4.44 -5.76
CA ARG A 165 23.39 4.18 -7.16
C ARG A 165 24.15 2.94 -7.61
N GLY A 166 23.48 2.04 -8.29
CA GLY A 166 24.07 0.81 -8.81
C GLY A 166 23.34 0.36 -10.07
N GLU A 167 24.00 -0.49 -10.85
CA GLU A 167 23.38 -1.17 -11.98
C GLU A 167 22.87 -2.52 -11.51
N ARG A 168 21.59 -2.80 -11.79
CA ARG A 168 20.98 -4.11 -11.55
C ARG A 168 19.99 -4.41 -12.65
N VAL A 169 19.74 -5.69 -12.86
CA VAL A 169 18.61 -6.11 -13.67
C VAL A 169 17.33 -5.76 -12.95
N ILE A 170 16.47 -5.05 -13.66
CA ILE A 170 15.17 -4.59 -13.17
C ILE A 170 14.07 -5.08 -14.08
N ASN A 171 12.89 -5.30 -13.51
CA ASN A 171 11.68 -5.48 -14.30
C ASN A 171 11.34 -4.17 -15.01
N TRP A 172 11.49 -4.12 -16.34
CA TRP A 172 11.15 -2.95 -17.14
C TRP A 172 9.88 -3.19 -17.94
N CYS A 173 9.04 -2.16 -18.01
CA CYS A 173 7.85 -2.16 -18.86
C CYS A 173 8.12 -1.31 -20.11
N PRO A 174 8.29 -1.89 -21.31
CA PRO A 174 8.55 -1.14 -22.54
C PRO A 174 7.44 -0.12 -22.86
N ARG A 175 6.18 -0.47 -22.56
CA ARG A 175 5.03 0.39 -22.79
C ARG A 175 4.95 1.58 -21.83
N CYS A 176 5.22 1.37 -20.55
CA CYS A 176 5.18 2.46 -19.56
C CYS A 176 6.51 3.23 -19.49
N GLN A 177 7.58 2.68 -20.07
CA GLN A 177 8.97 3.12 -19.99
C GLN A 177 9.42 3.40 -18.55
N THR A 178 9.23 2.42 -17.67
CA THR A 178 9.62 2.54 -16.26
C THR A 178 9.95 1.19 -15.65
N SER A 179 10.87 1.23 -14.68
CA SER A 179 11.12 0.11 -13.76
C SER A 179 9.88 -0.21 -12.90
N LEU A 180 9.68 -1.48 -12.59
CA LEU A 180 8.70 -2.00 -11.64
C LEU A 180 9.41 -2.78 -10.54
N SER A 181 8.88 -2.73 -9.32
CA SER A 181 9.33 -3.63 -8.25
C SER A 181 8.74 -5.03 -8.41
N ASP A 182 9.35 -6.05 -7.80
CA ASP A 182 8.84 -7.44 -7.84
C ASP A 182 7.40 -7.57 -7.35
N LEU A 183 6.99 -6.68 -6.43
CA LEU A 183 5.62 -6.61 -5.89
C LEU A 183 4.62 -5.97 -6.87
N GLU A 184 5.09 -5.43 -8.00
CA GLU A 184 4.30 -4.80 -9.06
C GLU A 184 4.26 -5.66 -10.35
N VAL A 185 4.73 -6.91 -10.28
CA VAL A 185 4.68 -7.89 -11.38
C VAL A 185 3.49 -8.83 -11.16
N GLU A 186 2.70 -9.04 -12.22
CA GLU A 186 1.66 -10.08 -12.26
C GLU A 186 2.12 -11.25 -13.13
N TYR A 187 1.80 -12.47 -12.73
CA TYR A 187 2.12 -13.66 -13.52
C TYR A 187 0.86 -14.19 -14.20
N LYS A 188 0.99 -14.54 -15.48
CA LYS A 188 -0.07 -15.19 -16.24
C LYS A 188 0.49 -16.42 -16.94
N GLU A 189 -0.26 -17.50 -16.90
CA GLU A 189 0.04 -18.71 -17.65
C GLU A 189 -0.12 -18.45 -19.17
N GLU A 190 0.92 -18.77 -19.94
CA GLU A 190 0.96 -18.65 -21.40
C GLU A 190 1.50 -19.96 -21.98
N LYS A 191 0.81 -20.47 -23.02
CA LYS A 191 1.29 -21.58 -23.83
C LYS A 191 2.37 -21.07 -24.77
N THR A 192 3.54 -21.69 -24.73
CA THR A 192 4.70 -21.40 -25.58
C THR A 192 5.32 -22.71 -26.04
N LYS A 193 6.45 -22.61 -26.75
CA LYS A 193 7.34 -23.74 -27.01
C LYS A 193 8.58 -23.65 -26.13
N LEU A 194 9.19 -24.81 -25.88
CA LEU A 194 10.51 -24.97 -25.28
C LEU A 194 11.43 -25.52 -26.37
N TRP A 195 12.46 -24.75 -26.71
CA TRP A 195 13.43 -25.09 -27.74
C TRP A 195 14.68 -25.68 -27.10
N TYR A 196 15.16 -26.79 -27.67
CA TYR A 196 16.39 -27.46 -27.26
C TYR A 196 17.48 -27.16 -28.29
N ILE A 197 18.45 -26.32 -27.91
CA ILE A 197 19.46 -25.75 -28.80
C ILE A 197 20.82 -26.36 -28.47
N LYS A 198 21.55 -26.79 -29.51
CA LYS A 198 22.91 -27.34 -29.41
C LYS A 198 23.93 -26.21 -29.34
N TYR A 199 24.77 -26.24 -28.30
CA TYR A 199 25.94 -25.39 -28.13
C TYR A 199 27.20 -26.24 -28.36
N PRO A 200 27.93 -26.04 -29.47
CA PRO A 200 29.16 -26.78 -29.74
C PRO A 200 30.22 -26.55 -28.66
N LEU A 201 30.85 -27.61 -28.15
CA LEU A 201 32.03 -27.48 -27.29
C LEU A 201 33.22 -26.98 -28.10
N LYS A 202 34.06 -26.17 -27.46
CA LYS A 202 35.36 -25.79 -28.01
C LYS A 202 36.29 -27.00 -27.96
N VAL A 203 36.75 -27.46 -29.13
CA VAL A 203 37.65 -28.62 -29.25
C VAL A 203 39.02 -28.28 -28.68
N GLN A 204 39.50 -29.06 -27.71
CA GLN A 204 40.89 -28.95 -27.19
C GLN A 204 41.84 -30.01 -27.77
N ASP A 205 41.36 -31.07 -28.44
CA ASP A 205 42.23 -32.17 -28.90
C ASP A 205 41.80 -32.76 -30.24
N SER A 206 42.69 -32.70 -31.24
CA SER A 206 42.44 -33.00 -32.65
C SER A 206 42.45 -34.50 -33.02
N ARG A 207 42.00 -35.38 -32.11
CA ARG A 207 42.01 -36.85 -32.34
C ARG A 207 40.67 -37.58 -32.13
N SER A 208 39.57 -36.86 -31.87
CA SER A 208 38.24 -37.46 -31.85
C SER A 208 37.27 -36.63 -32.71
N MET A 209 36.81 -37.20 -33.83
CA MET A 209 35.74 -36.64 -34.66
C MET A 209 34.37 -36.97 -34.06
N ILE A 210 34.08 -36.46 -32.87
CA ILE A 210 32.71 -36.37 -32.35
C ILE A 210 32.48 -34.88 -32.04
N GLN A 211 31.52 -34.27 -32.74
CA GLN A 211 31.01 -32.94 -32.39
C GLN A 211 30.31 -33.05 -31.04
N ASP A 212 31.06 -32.93 -29.95
CA ASP A 212 30.47 -32.87 -28.62
C ASP A 212 29.80 -31.50 -28.46
N TYR A 213 28.48 -31.51 -28.25
CA TYR A 213 27.68 -30.33 -27.96
C TYR A 213 26.95 -30.50 -26.63
N ILE A 214 26.66 -29.39 -25.96
CA ILE A 214 25.73 -29.36 -24.83
C ILE A 214 24.38 -28.85 -25.32
N VAL A 215 23.29 -29.50 -24.92
CA VAL A 215 21.94 -29.09 -25.29
C VAL A 215 21.35 -28.24 -24.16
N VAL A 216 20.89 -27.05 -24.50
CA VAL A 216 20.26 -26.11 -23.58
C VAL A 216 18.78 -25.94 -23.92
N ALA A 217 17.92 -25.97 -22.91
CA ALA A 217 16.49 -25.71 -23.08
C ALA A 217 16.16 -24.24 -22.79
N THR A 218 15.41 -23.58 -23.68
CA THR A 218 14.94 -22.21 -23.45
C THR A 218 13.58 -21.91 -24.08
N THR A 219 12.81 -21.01 -23.45
CA THR A 219 11.58 -20.41 -23.99
C THR A 219 11.82 -19.08 -24.70
N ARG A 220 13.05 -18.55 -24.67
CA ARG A 220 13.42 -17.25 -25.26
C ARG A 220 14.68 -17.35 -26.14
N PRO A 221 14.61 -17.97 -27.33
CA PRO A 221 15.74 -18.11 -28.23
C PRO A 221 16.43 -16.77 -28.56
N GLU A 222 15.68 -15.68 -28.71
CA GLU A 222 16.23 -14.35 -29.01
C GLU A 222 17.21 -13.82 -27.96
N THR A 223 17.07 -14.27 -26.72
CA THR A 223 17.96 -13.85 -25.62
C THR A 223 19.30 -14.58 -25.63
N MET A 224 19.43 -15.69 -26.38
CA MET A 224 20.68 -16.46 -26.44
C MET A 224 21.86 -15.63 -26.95
N LEU A 225 21.59 -14.61 -27.77
CA LEU A 225 22.60 -13.70 -28.30
C LEU A 225 23.35 -12.97 -27.16
N GLY A 226 22.74 -12.84 -25.98
CA GLY A 226 23.32 -12.23 -24.79
C GLY A 226 23.92 -13.22 -23.78
N ASP A 227 24.05 -14.50 -24.12
CA ASP A 227 24.52 -15.52 -23.17
C ASP A 227 25.96 -15.28 -22.74
N ALA A 228 26.18 -15.33 -21.43
CA ALA A 228 27.51 -15.17 -20.83
C ALA A 228 28.10 -16.50 -20.34
N ALA A 229 27.28 -17.53 -20.14
CA ALA A 229 27.69 -18.86 -19.73
C ALA A 229 26.58 -19.90 -19.98
N VAL A 230 26.91 -21.18 -19.85
CA VAL A 230 25.94 -22.26 -19.67
C VAL A 230 26.07 -22.78 -18.24
N ALA A 231 24.99 -22.82 -17.48
CA ALA A 231 24.99 -23.31 -16.10
C ALA A 231 24.42 -24.72 -16.01
N VAL A 232 25.10 -25.57 -15.23
CA VAL A 232 24.68 -26.94 -14.89
C VAL A 232 24.65 -27.12 -13.38
N ASN A 233 23.84 -28.05 -12.88
CA ASN A 233 23.83 -28.33 -11.44
C ASN A 233 25.11 -29.09 -11.04
N PRO A 234 25.83 -28.70 -9.97
CA PRO A 234 27.02 -29.41 -9.49
C PRO A 234 26.80 -30.89 -9.15
N LYS A 235 25.56 -31.30 -8.85
CA LYS A 235 25.19 -32.68 -8.53
C LYS A 235 24.84 -33.52 -9.75
N ASP A 236 24.72 -32.91 -10.92
CA ASP A 236 24.34 -33.60 -12.14
C ASP A 236 25.56 -34.34 -12.72
N GLU A 237 25.61 -35.66 -12.51
CA GLU A 237 26.68 -36.54 -12.99
C GLU A 237 26.87 -36.45 -14.51
N ARG A 238 25.83 -36.11 -15.28
CA ARG A 238 25.88 -36.02 -16.75
C ARG A 238 26.86 -34.95 -17.24
N TYR A 239 27.04 -33.88 -16.47
CA TYR A 239 27.77 -32.68 -16.90
C TYR A 239 29.04 -32.39 -16.10
N LYS A 240 29.40 -33.23 -15.11
CA LYS A 240 30.60 -33.02 -14.28
C LYS A 240 31.89 -32.86 -15.08
N ASN A 241 32.03 -33.64 -16.15
CA ASN A 241 33.21 -33.61 -17.03
C ASN A 241 33.22 -32.42 -18.02
N LEU A 242 32.16 -31.60 -18.02
CA LEU A 242 32.02 -30.42 -18.86
C LEU A 242 32.17 -29.10 -18.08
N ILE A 243 32.18 -29.14 -16.74
CA ILE A 243 32.42 -27.95 -15.91
C ILE A 243 33.82 -27.40 -16.21
N ASP A 244 33.94 -26.08 -16.29
CA ASP A 244 35.14 -25.31 -16.65
C ASP A 244 35.59 -25.46 -18.12
N LYS A 245 34.84 -26.18 -18.96
CA LYS A 245 35.01 -26.14 -20.43
C LYS A 245 34.29 -24.95 -21.04
N GLU A 246 34.63 -24.64 -22.29
CA GLU A 246 34.02 -23.56 -23.06
C GLU A 246 33.13 -24.12 -24.18
N VAL A 247 32.04 -23.42 -24.46
CA VAL A 247 31.22 -23.62 -25.65
C VAL A 247 31.30 -22.38 -26.54
N ILE A 248 31.08 -22.60 -27.84
CA ILE A 248 30.91 -21.51 -28.80
C ILE A 248 29.41 -21.19 -28.84
N LEU A 249 29.03 -19.99 -28.43
CA LEU A 249 27.67 -19.48 -28.55
C LEU A 249 27.28 -19.40 -30.03
N PRO A 250 26.27 -20.17 -30.48
CA PRO A 250 25.81 -20.12 -31.86
C PRO A 250 25.39 -18.70 -32.27
N LEU A 251 25.56 -18.38 -33.56
CA LEU A 251 25.21 -17.09 -34.19
C LEU A 251 26.08 -15.88 -33.77
N GLN A 252 26.62 -15.86 -32.56
CA GLN A 252 27.55 -14.81 -32.09
C GLN A 252 29.02 -15.21 -32.19
N ASN A 253 29.32 -16.51 -32.32
CA ASN A 253 30.69 -17.06 -32.28
C ASN A 253 31.49 -16.59 -31.06
N ARG A 254 30.82 -16.37 -29.92
CA ARG A 254 31.43 -15.96 -28.65
C ARG A 254 31.74 -17.18 -27.80
N GLU A 255 32.93 -17.22 -27.23
CA GLU A 255 33.32 -18.28 -26.28
C GLU A 255 32.70 -17.97 -24.91
N ILE A 256 31.97 -18.95 -24.35
CA ILE A 256 31.34 -18.82 -23.03
C ILE A 256 31.62 -20.07 -22.18
N PRO A 257 31.88 -19.90 -20.86
CA PRO A 257 32.20 -21.02 -19.98
C PRO A 257 30.95 -21.85 -19.60
N ILE A 258 31.18 -23.12 -19.27
CA ILE A 258 30.23 -23.98 -18.58
C ILE A 258 30.51 -23.90 -17.07
N ILE A 259 29.55 -23.40 -16.30
CA ILE A 259 29.68 -23.17 -14.87
C ILE A 259 28.77 -24.09 -14.05
N ALA A 260 29.16 -24.35 -12.81
CA ALA A 260 28.37 -25.15 -11.88
C ALA A 260 27.61 -24.23 -10.90
N ASP A 261 26.28 -24.23 -10.94
CA ASP A 261 25.45 -23.43 -10.03
C ASP A 261 24.25 -24.22 -9.46
N LYS A 262 24.02 -24.06 -8.15
CA LYS A 262 22.98 -24.79 -7.41
C LYS A 262 21.56 -24.32 -7.74
N ALA A 263 21.41 -23.16 -8.39
CA ALA A 263 20.12 -22.63 -8.82
C ALA A 263 19.51 -23.41 -10.01
N VAL A 264 20.32 -24.20 -10.71
CA VAL A 264 19.89 -25.00 -11.87
C VAL A 264 19.13 -26.25 -11.39
N ASP A 265 17.95 -26.51 -11.94
CA ASP A 265 17.20 -27.74 -11.69
C ASP A 265 17.65 -28.86 -12.64
N GLU A 266 18.17 -29.95 -12.08
CA GLU A 266 18.64 -31.13 -12.81
C GLU A 266 17.52 -31.81 -13.62
N LYS A 267 16.27 -31.67 -13.18
CA LYS A 267 15.11 -32.35 -13.78
C LYS A 267 14.43 -31.53 -14.86
N PHE A 268 14.73 -30.25 -14.97
CA PHE A 268 14.09 -29.35 -15.92
C PHE A 268 14.83 -29.32 -17.26
N GLY A 269 14.11 -29.60 -18.36
CA GLY A 269 14.69 -29.62 -19.71
C GLY A 269 15.83 -30.63 -19.80
N THR A 270 17.05 -30.15 -20.07
CA THR A 270 18.25 -30.99 -20.16
C THR A 270 19.04 -31.07 -18.85
N GLY A 271 18.77 -30.20 -17.87
CA GLY A 271 19.65 -29.96 -16.72
C GLY A 271 20.77 -28.95 -17.00
N ALA A 272 20.85 -28.41 -18.22
CA ALA A 272 21.72 -27.30 -18.61
C ALA A 272 20.89 -26.08 -19.04
N VAL A 273 21.21 -24.91 -18.49
CA VAL A 273 20.47 -23.66 -18.70
C VAL A 273 21.41 -22.59 -19.24
N LYS A 274 20.97 -21.85 -20.26
CA LYS A 274 21.71 -20.66 -20.72
C LYS A 274 21.63 -19.57 -19.67
N VAL A 275 22.75 -18.90 -19.41
CA VAL A 275 22.79 -17.76 -18.49
C VAL A 275 22.86 -16.50 -19.33
N THR A 276 21.78 -15.72 -19.36
CA THR A 276 21.69 -14.43 -20.04
C THR A 276 21.54 -13.30 -19.01
N PRO A 277 22.65 -12.80 -18.43
CA PRO A 277 22.59 -12.00 -17.20
C PRO A 277 21.80 -10.72 -17.32
N ALA A 278 21.74 -10.08 -18.49
CA ALA A 278 21.04 -8.81 -18.67
C ALA A 278 19.51 -8.93 -18.83
N HIS A 279 18.98 -10.14 -19.06
CA HIS A 279 17.60 -10.38 -19.51
C HIS A 279 16.81 -11.40 -18.69
N ASP A 280 17.38 -11.91 -17.61
CA ASP A 280 16.67 -12.68 -16.60
C ASP A 280 17.21 -12.38 -15.19
N LEU A 281 16.32 -12.33 -14.19
CA LEU A 281 16.70 -11.99 -12.81
C LEU A 281 17.49 -13.10 -12.13
N THR A 282 17.18 -14.36 -12.42
CA THR A 282 17.90 -15.53 -11.88
C THR A 282 19.28 -15.62 -12.51
N ASP A 283 19.36 -15.42 -13.83
CA ASP A 283 20.63 -15.41 -14.57
C ASP A 283 21.54 -14.28 -14.09
N ALA A 284 20.98 -13.10 -13.78
CA ALA A 284 21.74 -12.00 -13.18
C ALA A 284 22.36 -12.40 -11.83
N GLU A 285 21.64 -13.14 -10.99
CA GLU A 285 22.18 -13.61 -9.72
C GLU A 285 23.27 -14.68 -9.89
N ILE A 286 23.12 -15.57 -10.88
CA ILE A 286 24.17 -16.54 -11.25
C ILE A 286 25.41 -15.76 -11.72
N ALA A 287 25.24 -14.77 -12.59
CA ALA A 287 26.32 -13.93 -13.07
C ALA A 287 27.04 -13.17 -11.97
N GLU A 288 26.32 -12.62 -11.00
CA GLU A 288 26.92 -11.96 -9.84
C GLU A 288 27.74 -12.94 -8.97
N ARG A 289 27.29 -14.19 -8.81
CA ARG A 289 28.03 -15.22 -8.05
C ARG A 289 29.33 -15.66 -8.73
N HIS A 290 29.31 -15.75 -10.06
CA HIS A 290 30.42 -16.25 -10.87
C HIS A 290 31.22 -15.15 -11.57
N SER A 291 30.90 -13.88 -11.32
CA SER A 291 31.54 -12.70 -11.94
C SER A 291 31.47 -12.69 -13.49
N LEU A 292 30.32 -13.05 -14.05
CA LEU A 292 30.10 -13.10 -15.50
C LEU A 292 29.77 -11.71 -16.09
N PRO A 293 30.11 -11.48 -17.39
CA PRO A 293 29.78 -10.24 -18.09
C PRO A 293 28.28 -10.11 -18.39
N PHE A 294 27.79 -8.87 -18.50
CA PHE A 294 26.41 -8.55 -18.86
C PHE A 294 26.34 -8.05 -20.31
N TYR A 295 25.74 -8.82 -21.20
CA TYR A 295 25.49 -8.42 -22.59
C TYR A 295 24.02 -8.04 -22.77
N GLN A 296 23.73 -6.74 -22.86
CA GLN A 296 22.36 -6.26 -23.04
C GLN A 296 22.01 -6.23 -24.53
N VAL A 297 21.35 -7.29 -25.00
CA VAL A 297 20.92 -7.46 -26.40
C VAL A 297 19.55 -6.87 -26.70
N ILE A 298 18.74 -6.53 -25.69
CA ILE A 298 17.42 -5.88 -25.83
C ILE A 298 17.42 -4.52 -25.12
N ASP A 299 16.91 -3.49 -25.81
CA ASP A 299 16.80 -2.13 -25.29
C ASP A 299 15.49 -1.86 -24.54
N LYS A 300 15.30 -0.61 -24.10
CA LYS A 300 14.13 -0.15 -23.34
C LYS A 300 12.83 -0.14 -24.16
N ASP A 301 12.92 -0.15 -25.48
CA ASP A 301 11.79 -0.13 -26.41
C ASP A 301 11.48 -1.54 -26.95
N ALA A 302 12.08 -2.58 -26.34
CA ALA A 302 11.97 -3.98 -26.75
C ALA A 302 12.45 -4.22 -28.20
N LYS A 303 13.53 -3.52 -28.58
CA LYS A 303 14.26 -3.75 -29.83
C LYS A 303 15.66 -4.26 -29.56
N MET A 304 16.22 -4.97 -30.54
CA MET A 304 17.56 -5.52 -30.42
C MET A 304 18.64 -4.44 -30.53
N THR A 305 19.63 -4.47 -29.64
CA THR A 305 20.77 -3.55 -29.59
C THR A 305 21.89 -3.99 -30.54
N SER A 306 22.97 -3.22 -30.61
CA SER A 306 24.17 -3.60 -31.38
C SER A 306 24.85 -4.84 -30.82
N GLU A 307 24.71 -5.12 -29.52
CA GLU A 307 25.24 -6.31 -28.85
C GLU A 307 24.56 -7.60 -29.35
N ALA A 308 23.37 -7.50 -29.96
CA ALA A 308 22.71 -8.65 -30.57
C ALA A 308 23.37 -9.07 -31.90
N GLY A 309 24.26 -8.25 -32.46
CA GLY A 309 24.88 -8.46 -33.77
C GLY A 309 24.16 -7.72 -34.91
N TYR A 310 24.91 -7.40 -35.96
CA TYR A 310 24.46 -6.57 -37.08
C TYR A 310 23.19 -7.08 -37.76
N LEU A 311 23.04 -8.39 -37.90
CA LEU A 311 21.87 -9.02 -38.56
C LEU A 311 20.56 -8.84 -37.78
N TYR A 312 20.64 -8.59 -36.48
CA TYR A 312 19.47 -8.51 -35.60
C TYR A 312 19.19 -7.09 -35.13
N PHE A 313 20.15 -6.16 -35.27
CA PHE A 313 20.04 -4.79 -34.82
C PHE A 313 18.74 -4.10 -35.27
N GLY A 314 18.03 -3.49 -34.32
CA GLY A 314 16.81 -2.72 -34.57
C GLY A 314 15.53 -3.54 -34.77
N LEU A 315 15.62 -4.88 -34.90
CA LEU A 315 14.45 -5.76 -34.97
C LEU A 315 13.68 -5.75 -33.64
N LYS A 316 12.37 -5.99 -33.70
CA LYS A 316 11.59 -6.28 -32.48
C LYS A 316 11.94 -7.67 -31.95
N THR A 317 11.76 -7.89 -30.65
CA THR A 317 12.07 -9.18 -29.99
C THR A 317 11.39 -10.39 -30.64
N GLU A 318 10.12 -10.27 -31.05
CA GLU A 318 9.39 -11.36 -31.73
C GLU A 318 9.92 -11.64 -33.14
N GLU A 319 10.23 -10.58 -33.90
CA GLU A 319 10.84 -10.70 -35.24
C GLU A 319 12.24 -11.32 -35.14
N CYS A 320 13.02 -10.88 -34.16
CA CYS A 320 14.33 -11.44 -33.86
C CYS A 320 14.24 -12.92 -33.47
N ARG A 321 13.24 -13.31 -32.68
CA ARG A 321 13.02 -14.72 -32.31
C ARG A 321 12.83 -15.59 -33.54
N SER A 322 11.95 -15.18 -34.46
CA SER A 322 11.71 -15.92 -35.70
C SER A 322 12.98 -16.06 -36.53
N LYS A 323 13.76 -14.97 -36.66
CA LYS A 323 15.02 -14.97 -37.41
C LYS A 323 16.11 -15.82 -36.77
N VAL A 324 16.24 -15.78 -35.43
CA VAL A 324 17.18 -16.64 -34.69
C VAL A 324 16.83 -18.11 -34.92
N LEU A 325 15.56 -18.47 -34.85
CA LEU A 325 15.12 -19.85 -35.08
C LEU A 325 15.41 -20.31 -36.52
N GLU A 326 15.13 -19.47 -37.52
CA GLU A 326 15.43 -19.76 -38.92
C GLU A 326 16.93 -20.05 -39.15
N GLU A 327 17.82 -19.24 -38.55
CA GLU A 327 19.27 -19.44 -38.68
C GLU A 327 19.76 -20.69 -37.92
N LEU A 328 19.18 -20.99 -36.74
CA LEU A 328 19.51 -22.22 -36.02
C LEU A 328 19.04 -23.49 -36.77
N GLU A 329 17.89 -23.43 -37.45
CA GLU A 329 17.38 -24.51 -38.30
C GLU A 329 18.30 -24.74 -39.50
N LYS A 330 18.73 -23.66 -40.19
CA LYS A 330 19.70 -23.75 -41.29
C LYS A 330 21.02 -24.40 -40.87
N LEU A 331 21.46 -24.15 -39.64
CA LEU A 331 22.68 -24.73 -39.08
C LEU A 331 22.48 -26.12 -38.45
N GLY A 332 21.26 -26.65 -38.41
CA GLY A 332 20.97 -27.96 -37.80
C GLY A 332 21.18 -28.00 -36.28
N LEU A 333 21.10 -26.85 -35.60
CA LEU A 333 21.41 -26.71 -34.16
C LEU A 333 20.18 -26.85 -33.25
N ILE A 334 18.99 -27.09 -33.81
CA ILE A 334 17.79 -27.42 -33.03
C ILE A 334 17.68 -28.94 -32.89
N GLU A 335 17.75 -29.44 -31.65
CA GLU A 335 17.61 -30.87 -31.35
C GLU A 335 16.15 -31.30 -31.37
N LYS A 336 15.29 -30.57 -30.65
CA LYS A 336 13.84 -30.81 -30.60
C LYS A 336 13.09 -29.57 -30.11
N VAL A 337 11.77 -29.58 -30.29
CA VAL A 337 10.86 -28.53 -29.83
C VAL A 337 9.67 -29.18 -29.14
N GLU A 338 9.34 -28.71 -27.94
CA GLU A 338 8.24 -29.23 -27.14
C GLU A 338 7.24 -28.13 -26.80
N ASP A 339 5.95 -28.48 -26.71
CA ASP A 339 4.95 -27.56 -26.18
C ASP A 339 5.15 -27.40 -24.67
N TYR A 340 5.17 -26.16 -24.21
CA TYR A 340 5.45 -25.84 -22.82
C TYR A 340 4.56 -24.72 -22.32
N THR A 341 4.10 -24.84 -21.08
CA THR A 341 3.27 -23.82 -20.46
C THR A 341 4.02 -23.21 -19.29
N HIS A 342 4.16 -21.88 -19.29
CA HIS A 342 4.90 -21.19 -18.25
C HIS A 342 4.22 -19.88 -17.84
N ASN A 343 4.68 -19.33 -16.73
CA ASN A 343 4.20 -18.06 -16.20
C ASN A 343 5.02 -16.90 -16.77
N ILE A 344 4.40 -16.05 -17.58
CA ILE A 344 5.00 -14.81 -18.04
C ILE A 344 4.81 -13.67 -17.04
N SER A 345 5.83 -12.84 -16.93
CA SER A 345 5.82 -11.59 -16.15
C SER A 345 5.13 -10.48 -16.92
N LEU A 346 4.02 -9.97 -16.37
CA LEU A 346 3.23 -8.89 -16.94
C LEU A 346 3.26 -7.67 -16.02
N CYS A 347 3.22 -6.49 -16.63
CA CYS A 347 2.96 -5.26 -15.90
C CYS A 347 1.54 -5.31 -15.31
N TYR A 348 1.41 -5.18 -13.99
CA TYR A 348 0.10 -5.26 -13.32
C TYR A 348 -0.93 -4.19 -13.75
N ARG A 349 -0.50 -3.16 -14.50
CA ARG A 349 -1.34 -2.03 -14.92
C ARG A 349 -1.68 -1.99 -16.39
N CYS A 350 -0.67 -2.20 -17.24
CA CYS A 350 -0.86 -2.21 -18.69
C CYS A 350 -1.00 -3.61 -19.27
N ARG A 351 -0.62 -4.65 -18.51
CA ARG A 351 -0.60 -6.05 -18.93
C ARG A 351 0.34 -6.37 -20.09
N SER A 352 1.24 -5.44 -20.45
CA SER A 352 2.33 -5.72 -21.38
C SER A 352 3.36 -6.66 -20.74
N LYS A 353 3.99 -7.50 -21.57
CA LYS A 353 5.11 -8.36 -21.16
C LYS A 353 6.25 -7.48 -20.63
N LEU A 354 6.82 -7.89 -19.50
CA LEU A 354 7.97 -7.20 -18.90
C LEU A 354 9.25 -7.72 -19.52
N GLU A 355 10.22 -6.82 -19.65
CA GLU A 355 11.57 -7.15 -20.08
C GLU A 355 12.53 -6.89 -18.92
N PRO A 356 13.26 -7.89 -18.43
CA PRO A 356 14.38 -7.64 -17.55
C PRO A 356 15.48 -6.92 -18.33
N ILE A 357 15.95 -5.78 -17.81
CA ILE A 357 17.07 -5.02 -18.41
C ILE A 357 18.04 -4.57 -17.33
N LEU A 358 19.32 -4.48 -17.68
CA LEU A 358 20.32 -3.83 -16.87
C LEU A 358 20.08 -2.31 -16.85
N SER A 359 19.95 -1.71 -15.67
CA SER A 359 19.68 -0.28 -15.56
C SER A 359 20.33 0.36 -14.33
N PRO A 360 20.96 1.54 -14.46
CA PRO A 360 21.43 2.30 -13.31
C PRO A 360 20.24 2.88 -12.53
N GLN A 361 20.08 2.45 -11.29
CA GLN A 361 18.98 2.84 -10.42
C GLN A 361 19.47 3.25 -9.03
N TRP A 362 18.60 3.91 -8.27
CA TRP A 362 18.84 4.27 -6.88
C TRP A 362 18.24 3.22 -5.96
N PHE A 363 19.04 2.72 -5.04
CA PHE A 363 18.66 1.67 -4.10
C PHE A 363 18.80 2.15 -2.66
N LEU A 364 17.88 1.72 -1.80
CA LEU A 364 17.97 1.85 -0.35
C LEU A 364 18.34 0.50 0.26
N LYS A 365 19.48 0.47 0.96
CA LYS A 365 19.96 -0.70 1.70
C LYS A 365 18.97 -1.12 2.77
N MET A 366 18.56 -2.38 2.73
CA MET A 366 17.49 -2.87 3.60
C MET A 366 17.98 -3.58 4.87
N ASP A 367 19.27 -3.91 4.98
CA ASP A 367 19.80 -4.76 6.06
C ASP A 367 19.58 -4.23 7.49
N GLU A 368 19.82 -2.93 7.71
CA GLU A 368 19.59 -2.33 9.03
C GLU A 368 18.12 -1.98 9.24
N LEU A 369 17.41 -1.56 8.18
CA LEU A 369 16.00 -1.20 8.24
C LEU A 369 15.11 -2.40 8.55
N LYS A 370 15.40 -3.57 7.94
CA LYS A 370 14.65 -4.81 8.19
C LYS A 370 14.82 -5.28 9.64
N LYS A 371 16.01 -5.15 10.22
CA LYS A 371 16.26 -5.45 11.65
C LYS A 371 15.41 -4.59 12.58
N LEU A 372 15.30 -3.27 12.30
CA LEU A 372 14.47 -2.35 13.08
C LEU A 372 12.98 -2.73 13.02
N ALA A 373 12.49 -3.04 11.82
CA ALA A 373 11.12 -3.48 11.59
C ALA A 373 10.80 -4.80 12.31
N ILE A 374 11.65 -5.82 12.14
CA ILE A 374 11.53 -7.11 12.81
C ILE A 374 11.51 -6.94 14.33
N LYS A 375 12.44 -6.13 14.89
CA LYS A 375 12.54 -5.87 16.34
C LYS A 375 11.26 -5.24 16.89
N ALA A 376 10.66 -4.29 16.17
CA ALA A 376 9.45 -3.61 16.61
C ALA A 376 8.25 -4.56 16.78
N VAL A 377 8.07 -5.51 15.86
CA VAL A 377 6.97 -6.49 15.93
C VAL A 377 7.31 -7.65 16.87
N LYS A 378 8.52 -8.21 16.82
CA LYS A 378 8.95 -9.30 17.73
C LYS A 378 8.88 -8.90 19.21
N SER A 379 9.21 -7.65 19.53
CA SER A 379 9.12 -7.14 20.91
C SER A 379 7.70 -6.76 21.35
N SER A 380 6.68 -7.02 20.53
CA SER A 380 5.27 -6.64 20.78
C SER A 380 5.03 -5.13 20.98
N LYS A 381 5.99 -4.28 20.60
CA LYS A 381 5.82 -2.82 20.57
C LYS A 381 4.79 -2.42 19.51
N VAL A 382 4.84 -3.08 18.36
CA VAL A 382 3.78 -3.05 17.33
C VAL A 382 3.07 -4.39 17.34
N LYS A 383 1.75 -4.39 17.52
CA LYS A 383 0.93 -5.61 17.49
C LYS A 383 0.15 -5.70 16.18
N ILE A 384 0.40 -6.74 15.38
CA ILE A 384 -0.38 -7.02 14.17
C ILE A 384 -1.59 -7.87 14.56
N ILE A 385 -2.77 -7.41 14.18
CA ILE A 385 -4.06 -8.02 14.50
C ILE A 385 -4.75 -8.31 13.17
N PRO A 386 -5.03 -9.58 12.86
CA PRO A 386 -4.73 -10.79 13.63
C PRO A 386 -3.26 -11.25 13.54
N LYS A 387 -2.84 -12.07 14.51
CA LYS A 387 -1.44 -12.51 14.65
C LYS A 387 -0.92 -13.36 13.49
N ASN A 388 -1.77 -14.05 12.75
CA ASN A 388 -1.37 -14.89 11.61
C ASN A 388 -0.66 -14.07 10.50
N PHE A 389 -0.98 -12.78 10.34
CA PHE A 389 -0.32 -11.90 9.37
C PHE A 389 1.13 -11.58 9.73
N GLU A 390 1.57 -11.83 10.97
CA GLU A 390 2.99 -11.72 11.34
C GLU A 390 3.86 -12.68 10.52
N LYS A 391 3.34 -13.86 10.15
CA LYS A 391 4.09 -14.82 9.31
C LYS A 391 4.43 -14.22 7.94
N ILE A 392 3.44 -13.59 7.29
CA ILE A 392 3.61 -12.93 5.99
C ILE A 392 4.60 -11.76 6.11
N TYR A 393 4.44 -10.97 7.17
CA TYR A 393 5.32 -9.84 7.48
C TYR A 393 6.79 -10.25 7.68
N PHE A 394 7.05 -11.27 8.50
CA PHE A 394 8.42 -11.75 8.76
C PHE A 394 9.02 -12.48 7.57
N SER A 395 8.24 -13.29 6.86
CA SER A 395 8.69 -13.98 5.65
C SER A 395 9.21 -12.97 4.63
N TRP A 396 8.45 -11.90 4.37
CA TRP A 396 8.89 -10.86 3.46
C TRP A 396 10.15 -10.13 3.94
N LEU A 397 10.21 -9.71 5.21
CA LEU A 397 11.38 -8.99 5.75
C LEU A 397 12.67 -9.81 5.79
N ASN A 398 12.57 -11.14 5.96
CA ASN A 398 13.74 -12.00 5.96
C ASN A 398 14.35 -12.15 4.56
N ASN A 399 13.53 -12.09 3.52
CA ASN A 399 13.92 -12.30 2.13
C ASN A 399 14.02 -11.01 1.31
N VAL A 400 13.86 -9.84 1.95
CA VAL A 400 13.85 -8.55 1.24
C VAL A 400 15.25 -8.18 0.76
N LYS A 401 15.34 -7.80 -0.51
CA LYS A 401 16.53 -7.21 -1.14
C LYS A 401 16.56 -5.69 -0.96
N ASP A 402 17.65 -5.04 -1.38
CA ASP A 402 17.70 -3.57 -1.38
C ASP A 402 16.60 -3.00 -2.28
N TRP A 403 15.93 -1.98 -1.76
CA TRP A 403 14.74 -1.43 -2.40
C TRP A 403 15.11 -0.44 -3.49
N CYS A 404 14.73 -0.73 -4.73
CA CYS A 404 14.78 0.24 -5.82
C CYS A 404 13.80 1.40 -5.57
N ILE A 405 14.34 2.60 -5.30
CA ILE A 405 13.58 3.80 -4.92
C ILE A 405 13.42 4.81 -6.05
N SER A 406 14.10 4.65 -7.20
CA SER A 406 13.91 5.49 -8.39
C SER A 406 12.86 4.91 -9.33
N ARG A 407 12.18 5.79 -10.09
CA ARG A 407 11.19 5.47 -11.13
C ARG A 407 11.31 6.46 -12.28
N GLN A 408 11.22 5.97 -13.52
CA GLN A 408 11.31 6.77 -14.75
C GLN A 408 9.94 7.26 -15.19
N ILE A 409 9.26 7.97 -14.28
CA ILE A 409 7.90 8.46 -14.50
C ILE A 409 7.88 9.97 -14.28
N TRP A 410 6.88 10.67 -14.81
CA TRP A 410 6.82 12.13 -14.73
C TRP A 410 6.13 12.63 -13.47
N TRP A 411 5.22 11.83 -12.91
CA TRP A 411 4.44 12.17 -11.73
C TRP A 411 5.05 11.58 -10.44
N GLY A 412 5.60 12.44 -9.58
CA GLY A 412 6.16 12.04 -8.28
C GLY A 412 7.16 13.05 -7.71
N HIS A 413 7.81 12.69 -6.61
CA HIS A 413 8.87 13.51 -6.03
C HIS A 413 10.17 13.34 -6.81
N ARG A 414 10.61 14.34 -7.57
CA ARG A 414 11.91 14.29 -8.26
C ARG A 414 13.06 14.06 -7.29
N LEU A 415 14.02 13.24 -7.68
CA LEU A 415 15.21 12.98 -6.87
C LEU A 415 16.00 14.28 -6.67
N PRO A 416 16.50 14.56 -5.45
CA PRO A 416 17.34 15.73 -5.18
C PRO A 416 18.79 15.48 -5.64
N VAL A 417 18.96 15.03 -6.88
CA VAL A 417 20.24 14.63 -7.48
C VAL A 417 20.48 15.52 -8.70
N TRP A 418 21.69 16.04 -8.84
CA TRP A 418 22.10 16.97 -9.89
C TRP A 418 23.32 16.41 -10.62
N PHE A 419 23.26 16.33 -11.95
CA PHE A 419 24.31 15.79 -12.81
C PHE A 419 25.10 16.88 -13.53
N CYS A 420 26.40 16.65 -13.73
CA CYS A 420 27.29 17.51 -14.49
C CYS A 420 27.16 17.27 -16.00
N GLN A 421 26.73 18.28 -16.77
CA GLN A 421 26.55 18.15 -18.23
C GLN A 421 27.85 17.85 -18.99
N ASN A 422 28.97 18.46 -18.60
CA ASN A 422 30.24 18.33 -19.33
C ASN A 422 30.95 16.97 -19.10
N GLN A 423 30.37 16.08 -18.28
CA GLN A 423 30.91 14.74 -18.04
C GLN A 423 29.84 13.65 -18.17
N THR A 424 28.63 14.00 -18.59
CA THR A 424 27.63 13.02 -19.05
C THR A 424 27.90 12.73 -20.53
N GLY A 425 28.97 11.96 -20.81
CA GLY A 425 29.35 11.69 -22.20
C GLY A 425 30.63 10.89 -22.36
N ARG A 426 30.52 9.58 -22.18
CA ARG A 426 31.21 8.47 -22.89
C ARG A 426 31.03 7.24 -22.01
N ILE A 427 30.38 6.21 -22.54
CA ILE A 427 30.57 4.84 -22.09
C ILE A 427 31.75 4.34 -22.94
N PRO A 428 32.99 4.29 -22.44
CA PRO A 428 33.93 3.29 -22.89
C PRO A 428 33.83 2.09 -21.96
N ASN A 429 33.61 0.93 -22.57
CA ASN A 429 33.98 -0.37 -22.01
C ASN A 429 35.32 -0.25 -21.26
N PHE A 430 35.40 -0.78 -20.04
CA PHE A 430 36.49 -1.63 -19.52
C PHE A 430 36.63 -1.58 -17.98
N GLN A 431 36.66 -2.81 -17.44
CA GLN A 431 37.24 -3.33 -16.20
C GLN A 431 37.54 -2.40 -15.01
N PHE A 432 36.92 -2.73 -13.87
CA PHE A 432 37.34 -2.28 -12.54
C PHE A 432 38.50 -3.13 -11.98
N PRO A 433 39.56 -2.51 -11.45
CA PRO A 433 40.31 -3.08 -10.34
C PRO A 433 39.82 -2.49 -9.01
N ILE A 434 39.49 -3.37 -8.08
CA ILE A 434 39.15 -3.05 -6.69
C ILE A 434 40.44 -2.73 -5.92
N SER A 435 40.54 -1.57 -5.26
CA SER A 435 41.26 -1.49 -3.96
C SER A 435 41.02 -0.20 -3.16
N LYS A 436 40.48 -0.41 -1.95
CA LYS A 436 40.94 0.06 -0.63
C LYS A 436 41.80 1.34 -0.56
N GLN A 437 41.33 2.35 0.18
CA GLN A 437 41.86 2.74 1.51
C GLN A 437 41.12 3.97 2.08
N ILE A 438 40.84 3.91 3.38
CA ILE A 438 40.37 5.02 4.24
C ILE A 438 41.62 5.71 4.81
N PRO A 439 41.65 7.05 4.93
CA PRO A 439 42.01 7.60 6.24
C PRO A 439 41.12 8.74 6.75
N ASN A 440 40.95 8.75 8.06
CA ASN A 440 40.27 9.73 8.91
C ASN A 440 40.85 11.16 8.80
N SER A 441 40.01 12.20 8.96
CA SER A 441 40.05 13.14 10.11
C SER A 441 39.16 14.38 9.89
N LYS A 442 39.01 15.16 10.97
CA LYS A 442 37.93 16.09 11.32
C LYS A 442 38.03 17.47 10.65
N SER A 443 36.90 18.01 10.19
CA SER A 443 36.34 19.33 10.56
C SER A 443 35.58 20.03 9.41
N GLN A 444 34.49 20.67 9.86
CA GLN A 444 33.52 21.54 9.23
C GLN A 444 33.86 22.17 7.87
N THR A 445 33.12 21.75 6.85
CA THR A 445 32.33 22.56 5.89
C THR A 445 31.66 21.55 4.97
N SER A 446 30.37 21.71 4.68
CA SER A 446 29.58 20.75 3.89
C SER A 446 30.06 20.71 2.44
N LYS A 447 31.11 19.93 2.19
CA LYS A 447 31.58 19.59 0.84
C LYS A 447 30.67 18.52 0.21
N PRO A 448 30.39 18.61 -1.10
CA PRO A 448 29.71 17.54 -1.83
C PRO A 448 30.53 16.24 -1.74
N ILE A 449 29.86 15.13 -1.45
CA ILE A 449 30.48 13.80 -1.38
C ILE A 449 30.69 13.34 -2.83
N GLU A 450 31.95 13.11 -3.22
CA GLU A 450 32.34 12.66 -4.57
C GLU A 450 32.20 11.13 -4.70
N ASN A 451 31.68 10.64 -5.83
CA ASN A 451 31.58 9.21 -6.16
C ASN A 451 32.34 8.91 -7.47
N SER A 452 33.00 7.75 -7.52
CA SER A 452 33.89 7.26 -8.58
C SER A 452 33.17 6.66 -9.81
N SER A 453 31.96 7.11 -10.14
CA SER A 453 31.24 6.68 -11.35
C SER A 453 31.53 7.64 -12.51
N ALA A 454 31.51 7.14 -13.76
CA ALA A 454 31.67 7.93 -14.99
C ALA A 454 30.75 9.17 -15.02
N GLU A 455 29.59 9.11 -14.36
CA GLU A 455 28.73 10.25 -14.11
C GLU A 455 29.00 10.91 -12.74
N LYS A 456 29.41 12.17 -12.75
CA LYS A 456 29.58 12.99 -11.54
C LYS A 456 28.27 13.69 -11.15
N PHE A 457 27.86 13.53 -9.89
CA PHE A 457 26.60 14.09 -9.38
C PHE A 457 26.72 14.67 -7.97
N VAL A 458 25.78 15.55 -7.61
CA VAL A 458 25.62 16.11 -6.27
C VAL A 458 24.22 15.84 -5.75
N VAL A 459 24.09 15.47 -4.47
CA VAL A 459 22.80 15.34 -3.80
C VAL A 459 22.48 16.61 -3.01
N SER A 460 21.44 17.34 -3.41
CA SER A 460 21.00 18.58 -2.77
C SER A 460 19.52 18.88 -3.04
N ILE A 461 18.80 19.41 -2.03
CA ILE A 461 17.42 19.90 -2.21
C ILE A 461 17.41 21.12 -3.14
N VAL A 462 18.40 22.00 -3.02
CA VAL A 462 18.50 23.24 -3.79
C VAL A 462 19.47 23.01 -4.94
N GLN A 463 19.15 23.55 -6.11
CA GLN A 463 20.06 23.53 -7.27
C GLN A 463 21.41 24.15 -6.89
N PRO A 464 22.53 23.43 -7.10
CA PRO A 464 23.85 24.01 -6.96
C PRO A 464 24.02 25.21 -7.90
N ARG A 465 24.50 26.35 -7.39
CA ARG A 465 24.71 27.58 -8.19
C ARG A 465 25.77 27.40 -9.28
N ARG A 466 26.79 26.58 -9.00
CA ARG A 466 27.86 26.19 -9.93
C ARG A 466 28.14 24.70 -9.74
N CYS A 467 28.47 24.02 -10.82
CA CYS A 467 28.89 22.61 -10.76
C CYS A 467 30.26 22.51 -10.05
N PRO A 468 30.40 21.68 -9.00
CA PRO A 468 31.68 21.54 -8.32
C PRO A 468 32.73 20.80 -9.14
N PHE A 469 32.32 20.11 -10.22
CA PHE A 469 33.19 19.28 -11.04
C PHE A 469 33.75 20.02 -12.27
N CYS A 470 32.88 20.52 -13.14
CA CYS A 470 33.25 21.24 -14.36
C CYS A 470 33.45 22.75 -14.12
N LYS A 471 32.96 23.29 -12.99
CA LYS A 471 32.91 24.74 -12.62
C LYS A 471 32.12 25.66 -13.56
N GLU A 472 31.75 25.21 -14.75
CA GLU A 472 31.13 26.03 -15.81
C GLU A 472 29.65 25.69 -16.05
N CYS A 473 29.34 24.40 -16.15
CA CYS A 473 28.05 23.88 -16.54
C CYS A 473 26.96 24.06 -15.47
N LYS A 474 25.72 24.31 -15.92
CA LYS A 474 24.53 24.32 -15.07
C LYS A 474 24.09 22.88 -14.86
N MET A 475 24.15 22.40 -13.61
CA MET A 475 23.81 21.01 -13.33
C MET A 475 22.33 20.72 -13.63
N ILE A 476 22.06 19.59 -14.28
CA ILE A 476 20.71 19.12 -14.62
C ILE A 476 20.21 18.25 -13.47
N GLN A 477 18.98 18.49 -12.99
CA GLN A 477 18.37 17.60 -11.99
C GLN A 477 17.98 16.26 -12.62
N SER A 478 18.17 15.16 -11.88
CA SER A 478 17.66 13.84 -12.26
C SER A 478 16.19 13.91 -12.70
N GLU A 479 15.89 13.23 -13.79
CA GLU A 479 14.52 13.11 -14.29
C GLU A 479 13.70 12.09 -13.50
N ASP A 480 14.38 11.16 -12.82
CA ASP A 480 13.79 10.15 -11.97
C ASP A 480 12.96 10.79 -10.84
N VAL A 481 11.89 10.10 -10.49
CA VAL A 481 11.12 10.39 -9.28
C VAL A 481 11.22 9.24 -8.29
N LEU A 482 10.94 9.53 -7.03
CA LEU A 482 10.90 8.53 -5.97
C LEU A 482 9.69 7.64 -6.11
N ASP A 483 9.88 6.36 -5.79
CA ASP A 483 8.81 5.40 -5.56
C ASP A 483 7.76 6.01 -4.61
N THR A 484 6.48 5.91 -4.97
CA THR A 484 5.36 6.38 -4.15
C THR A 484 5.47 5.83 -2.73
N TRP A 485 5.85 4.56 -2.58
CA TRP A 485 5.99 3.93 -1.26
C TRP A 485 7.07 4.56 -0.39
N PHE A 486 8.08 5.23 -0.98
CA PHE A 486 9.07 6.03 -0.24
C PHE A 486 8.42 7.23 0.44
N SER A 487 7.53 7.92 -0.27
CA SER A 487 6.76 9.01 0.31
C SER A 487 5.76 8.48 1.35
N SER A 488 5.02 7.42 1.07
CA SER A 488 3.94 6.91 1.92
C SER A 488 4.48 6.25 3.20
N ALA A 489 5.74 5.80 3.20
CA ALA A 489 6.43 5.31 4.40
C ALA A 489 6.61 6.38 5.49
N LEU A 490 6.58 7.67 5.11
CA LEU A 490 6.74 8.79 6.03
C LEU A 490 5.40 9.31 6.60
N TRP A 491 4.27 8.75 6.14
CA TRP A 491 2.91 9.20 6.46
C TRP A 491 2.65 9.43 7.96
N PRO A 492 3.13 8.56 8.89
CA PRO A 492 2.83 8.72 10.32
C PRO A 492 3.39 9.97 10.98
N PHE A 493 4.40 10.61 10.38
CA PHE A 493 5.07 11.75 10.99
C PHE A 493 5.23 12.94 10.05
N ALA A 494 5.36 12.74 8.73
CA ALA A 494 5.48 13.83 7.76
C ALA A 494 4.20 14.66 7.62
N THR A 495 3.04 14.07 7.95
CA THR A 495 1.74 14.74 7.92
C THR A 495 1.48 15.66 9.12
N LEU A 496 2.18 15.41 10.24
CA LEU A 496 1.95 16.03 11.54
C LEU A 496 2.80 17.29 11.72
N SER A 497 2.23 18.33 12.32
CA SER A 497 3.01 19.50 12.76
C SER A 497 3.90 19.16 13.96
N LYS A 498 4.86 20.02 14.32
CA LYS A 498 5.68 19.84 15.53
C LYS A 498 4.83 19.66 16.81
N LYS A 499 3.75 20.43 16.95
CA LYS A 499 2.79 20.31 18.07
C LYS A 499 2.09 18.95 18.04
N ASP A 500 1.73 18.49 16.85
CA ASP A 500 0.96 17.27 16.67
C ASP A 500 1.80 16.01 16.88
N LEU A 501 3.07 16.03 16.44
CA LEU A 501 4.02 14.96 16.70
C LEU A 501 4.13 14.66 18.20
N LYS A 502 4.14 15.69 19.06
CA LYS A 502 4.21 15.51 20.52
C LYS A 502 2.97 14.81 21.11
N ASN A 503 1.79 15.05 20.54
CA ASN A 503 0.53 14.63 21.13
C ASN A 503 -0.05 13.36 20.49
N PHE A 504 0.27 13.12 19.23
CA PHE A 504 -0.43 12.15 18.38
C PHE A 504 0.47 11.08 17.75
N TYR A 505 1.80 11.17 17.93
CA TYR A 505 2.75 10.14 17.55
C TYR A 505 3.32 9.48 18.82
N PRO A 506 3.36 8.13 18.90
CA PRO A 506 2.87 7.14 17.94
C PRO A 506 1.34 7.10 17.89
N SER A 507 0.80 6.71 16.73
CA SER A 507 -0.64 6.51 16.57
C SER A 507 -1.12 5.25 17.30
N ASP A 508 -2.40 5.19 17.65
CA ASP A 508 -2.93 4.08 18.46
C ASP A 508 -3.25 2.86 17.61
N VAL A 509 -3.87 3.08 16.45
CA VAL A 509 -4.26 2.02 15.52
C VAL A 509 -4.04 2.47 14.09
N LEU A 510 -3.37 1.62 13.30
CA LEU A 510 -3.37 1.67 11.85
C LEU A 510 -4.35 0.61 11.32
N ILE A 511 -5.31 0.99 10.49
CA ILE A 511 -6.31 0.06 9.93
C ILE A 511 -6.06 -0.04 8.42
N THR A 512 -5.81 -1.24 7.91
CA THR A 512 -5.38 -1.41 6.52
C THR A 512 -5.74 -2.77 5.95
N ALA A 513 -5.65 -2.90 4.63
CA ALA A 513 -5.80 -4.17 3.92
C ALA A 513 -4.51 -5.00 4.02
N ARG A 514 -4.65 -6.33 3.88
CA ARG A 514 -3.55 -7.30 3.92
C ARG A 514 -2.53 -7.11 2.79
N ASP A 515 -2.97 -6.60 1.64
CA ASP A 515 -2.16 -6.49 0.43
C ASP A 515 -1.00 -5.49 0.55
N ILE A 516 -1.09 -4.54 1.49
CA ILE A 516 -0.11 -3.47 1.66
C ILE A 516 0.67 -3.58 2.97
N ILE A 517 0.67 -4.77 3.60
CA ILE A 517 1.49 -5.05 4.79
C ILE A 517 2.98 -4.83 4.47
N ASN A 518 3.45 -5.39 3.36
CA ASN A 518 4.85 -5.32 2.96
C ASN A 518 5.19 -3.96 2.35
N LEU A 519 4.28 -3.42 1.54
CA LEU A 519 4.47 -2.17 0.80
C LEU A 519 4.36 -0.92 1.68
N TRP A 520 3.57 -0.97 2.76
CA TRP A 520 3.26 0.23 3.54
C TRP A 520 3.51 0.04 5.04
N VAL A 521 2.94 -0.99 5.67
CA VAL A 521 3.07 -1.20 7.12
C VAL A 521 4.53 -1.37 7.52
N ALA A 522 5.25 -2.30 6.87
CA ALA A 522 6.66 -2.54 7.14
C ALA A 522 7.52 -1.29 6.92
N ARG A 523 7.25 -0.55 5.83
CA ARG A 523 7.98 0.66 5.49
C ARG A 523 7.77 1.80 6.47
N MET A 524 6.55 1.97 6.96
CA MET A 524 6.26 2.93 8.03
C MET A 524 6.96 2.55 9.33
N ILE A 525 7.05 1.26 9.67
CA ILE A 525 7.71 0.80 10.89
C ILE A 525 9.21 1.12 10.83
N PHE A 526 9.93 0.67 9.79
CA PHE A 526 11.37 0.96 9.74
C PHE A 526 11.65 2.46 9.56
N SER A 527 10.78 3.22 8.89
CA SER A 527 10.98 4.66 8.72
C SER A 527 10.73 5.42 10.03
N GLY A 528 9.67 5.06 10.77
CA GLY A 528 9.44 5.59 12.11
C GLY A 528 10.64 5.31 13.03
N MET A 529 11.08 4.06 13.08
CA MET A 529 12.25 3.67 13.88
C MET A 529 13.53 4.38 13.43
N GLY A 530 13.75 4.51 12.11
CA GLY A 530 14.96 5.08 11.52
C GLY A 530 15.07 6.62 11.61
N PHE A 531 13.94 7.34 11.59
CA PHE A 531 13.90 8.80 11.63
C PHE A 531 13.49 9.38 12.99
N ARG A 532 12.68 8.65 13.75
CA ARG A 532 12.11 9.12 15.03
C ARG A 532 12.63 8.35 16.23
N GLY A 533 13.28 7.19 16.04
CA GLY A 533 13.72 6.32 17.13
C GLY A 533 12.56 5.62 17.87
N GLU A 534 11.34 5.74 17.34
CA GLU A 534 10.12 5.22 17.95
C GLU A 534 9.23 4.58 16.88
N ILE A 535 8.36 3.67 17.29
CA ILE A 535 7.39 3.00 16.42
C ILE A 535 6.36 4.00 15.87
N PRO A 536 5.80 3.80 14.67
CA PRO A 536 4.79 4.70 14.11
C PRO A 536 3.38 4.51 14.69
N PHE A 537 3.04 3.29 15.13
CA PHE A 537 1.72 2.91 15.64
C PHE A 537 1.83 1.75 16.65
N LEU A 538 0.93 1.70 17.62
CA LEU A 538 0.88 0.62 18.62
C LEU A 538 0.26 -0.69 18.07
N LYS A 539 -0.79 -0.57 17.27
CA LYS A 539 -1.55 -1.70 16.73
C LYS A 539 -1.77 -1.54 15.22
N VAL A 540 -1.71 -2.65 14.48
CA VAL A 540 -2.08 -2.73 13.07
C VAL A 540 -3.27 -3.67 12.95
N LEU A 541 -4.44 -3.14 12.61
CA LEU A 541 -5.63 -3.93 12.33
C LEU A 541 -5.71 -4.20 10.82
N ILE A 542 -5.59 -5.47 10.46
CA ILE A 542 -5.80 -5.97 9.11
C ILE A 542 -7.27 -6.36 8.97
N HIS A 543 -8.02 -5.58 8.20
CA HIS A 543 -9.45 -5.83 8.01
C HIS A 543 -9.71 -6.86 6.89
N ALA A 544 -10.92 -7.42 6.90
CA ALA A 544 -11.42 -8.30 5.84
C ALA A 544 -11.39 -7.63 4.46
N THR A 545 -11.14 -8.43 3.43
CA THR A 545 -11.28 -8.02 2.02
C THR A 545 -12.74 -8.18 1.62
N ILE A 546 -13.27 -7.22 0.87
CA ILE A 546 -14.60 -7.37 0.28
C ILE A 546 -14.49 -8.05 -1.08
N LEU A 547 -15.29 -9.09 -1.25
CA LEU A 547 -15.41 -9.91 -2.44
C LEU A 547 -16.81 -9.72 -3.05
N THR A 548 -16.93 -9.99 -4.35
CA THR A 548 -18.23 -10.18 -5.01
C THR A 548 -18.92 -11.43 -4.46
N GLN A 549 -20.20 -11.63 -4.84
CA GLN A 549 -20.94 -12.83 -4.43
C GLN A 549 -20.27 -14.12 -4.90
N GLU A 550 -19.63 -14.08 -6.07
CA GLU A 550 -18.86 -15.20 -6.67
C GLU A 550 -17.47 -15.36 -6.04
N GLY A 551 -17.12 -14.58 -5.01
CA GLY A 551 -15.85 -14.67 -4.30
C GLY A 551 -14.67 -13.97 -5.00
N LYS A 552 -14.90 -13.17 -6.05
CA LYS A 552 -13.84 -12.40 -6.71
C LYS A 552 -13.54 -11.12 -5.91
N ARG A 553 -12.28 -10.75 -5.77
CA ARG A 553 -11.90 -9.51 -5.07
C ARG A 553 -12.48 -8.27 -5.76
N MET A 554 -13.16 -7.41 -5.00
CA MET A 554 -13.64 -6.13 -5.51
C MET A 554 -12.46 -5.19 -5.78
N SER A 555 -12.31 -4.80 -7.03
CA SER A 555 -11.34 -3.81 -7.47
C SER A 555 -11.80 -3.15 -8.77
N LYS A 556 -11.40 -1.89 -8.97
CA LYS A 556 -11.70 -1.15 -10.20
C LYS A 556 -11.06 -1.76 -11.43
N SER A 557 -9.80 -2.20 -11.32
CA SER A 557 -9.06 -2.78 -12.44
C SER A 557 -9.70 -4.07 -12.96
N LYS A 558 -10.47 -4.77 -12.12
CA LYS A 558 -11.25 -5.96 -12.48
C LYS A 558 -12.71 -5.65 -12.85
N GLY A 559 -13.15 -4.39 -12.85
CA GLY A 559 -14.54 -4.00 -13.11
C GLY A 559 -15.55 -4.37 -12.00
N THR A 560 -15.11 -5.13 -10.99
CA THR A 560 -15.92 -5.62 -9.86
C THR A 560 -16.16 -4.61 -8.73
N GLY A 561 -15.67 -3.37 -8.86
CA GLY A 561 -15.75 -2.37 -7.79
C GLY A 561 -17.12 -1.69 -7.74
N VAL A 562 -17.84 -1.84 -6.63
CA VAL A 562 -19.11 -1.11 -6.39
C VAL A 562 -18.81 0.24 -5.73
N ASP A 563 -19.34 1.33 -6.30
CA ASP A 563 -19.21 2.67 -5.74
C ASP A 563 -20.10 2.80 -4.49
N PRO A 564 -19.56 3.18 -3.32
CA PRO A 564 -20.36 3.34 -2.11
C PRO A 564 -21.48 4.38 -2.26
N LEU A 565 -21.37 5.36 -3.17
CA LEU A 565 -22.40 6.37 -3.38
C LEU A 565 -23.70 5.78 -3.90
N GLU A 566 -23.64 4.80 -4.80
CA GLU A 566 -24.82 4.15 -5.36
C GLU A 566 -25.68 3.55 -4.23
N LEU A 567 -25.03 2.88 -3.27
CA LEU A 567 -25.71 2.32 -2.10
C LEU A 567 -26.17 3.39 -1.10
N ILE A 568 -25.39 4.46 -0.93
CA ILE A 568 -25.78 5.57 -0.04
C ILE A 568 -27.01 6.29 -0.59
N ASP A 569 -27.06 6.55 -1.89
CA ASP A 569 -28.15 7.30 -2.50
C ASP A 569 -29.44 6.45 -2.52
N ASN A 570 -29.33 5.11 -2.68
CA ASN A 570 -30.48 4.18 -2.66
C ASN A 570 -30.98 3.80 -1.24
N PHE A 571 -30.09 3.65 -0.27
CA PHE A 571 -30.44 3.09 1.05
C PHE A 571 -30.06 3.97 2.25
N GLY A 572 -29.19 4.96 2.06
CA GLY A 572 -28.65 5.83 3.10
C GLY A 572 -27.31 5.35 3.67
N ALA A 573 -26.50 6.31 4.15
CA ALA A 573 -25.16 6.02 4.67
C ALA A 573 -25.16 5.15 5.93
N ASP A 574 -26.13 5.31 6.83
CA ASP A 574 -26.25 4.43 8.01
C ASP A 574 -26.56 2.98 7.62
N ALA A 575 -27.35 2.78 6.55
CA ALA A 575 -27.67 1.45 6.04
C ALA A 575 -26.42 0.77 5.46
N LEU A 576 -25.62 1.50 4.68
CA LEU A 576 -24.36 0.99 4.14
C LEU A 576 -23.38 0.63 5.27
N ARG A 577 -23.17 1.55 6.23
CA ARG A 577 -22.28 1.31 7.38
C ARG A 577 -22.72 0.09 8.19
N PHE A 578 -24.02 -0.01 8.46
CA PHE A 578 -24.60 -1.17 9.13
C PHE A 578 -24.32 -2.45 8.34
N GLY A 579 -24.66 -2.49 7.05
CA GLY A 579 -24.51 -3.70 6.22
C GLY A 579 -23.07 -4.17 6.12
N LEU A 580 -22.10 -3.26 6.01
CA LEU A 580 -20.67 -3.60 5.98
C LEU A 580 -20.19 -4.21 7.30
N ILE A 581 -20.57 -3.62 8.43
CA ILE A 581 -20.13 -4.09 9.75
C ILE A 581 -20.87 -5.35 10.18
N TRP A 582 -22.15 -5.47 9.85
CA TRP A 582 -22.98 -6.64 10.13
C TRP A 582 -22.39 -7.93 9.56
N GLN A 583 -21.81 -7.83 8.36
CA GLN A 583 -21.15 -8.93 7.66
C GLN A 583 -19.69 -9.15 8.11
N SER A 584 -19.11 -8.23 8.88
CA SER A 584 -17.71 -8.29 9.33
C SER A 584 -17.54 -9.13 10.60
N MET A 585 -17.84 -10.43 10.50
CA MET A 585 -17.75 -11.38 11.62
C MET A 585 -16.35 -12.01 11.74
N GLY A 586 -15.41 -11.25 12.31
CA GLY A 586 -14.03 -11.69 12.50
C GLY A 586 -13.12 -11.31 11.32
N ASN A 587 -12.22 -12.23 10.92
CA ASN A 587 -11.12 -11.93 9.99
C ASN A 587 -11.27 -12.59 8.62
N GLN A 588 -12.39 -13.26 8.38
CA GLN A 588 -12.70 -13.82 7.07
C GLN A 588 -13.08 -12.73 6.09
N ASP A 589 -12.80 -12.96 4.81
CA ASP A 589 -13.21 -12.05 3.76
C ASP A 589 -14.74 -12.03 3.62
N ILE A 590 -15.27 -10.86 3.28
CA ILE A 590 -16.70 -10.61 3.20
C ILE A 590 -17.14 -10.82 1.75
N ARG A 591 -17.93 -11.87 1.49
CA ARG A 591 -18.72 -11.95 0.26
C ARG A 591 -19.88 -10.99 0.40
N PHE A 592 -19.81 -9.87 -0.31
CA PHE A 592 -20.75 -8.78 -0.10
C PHE A 592 -22.15 -9.15 -0.56
N ASP A 593 -23.11 -9.07 0.35
CA ASP A 593 -24.53 -9.16 0.06
C ASP A 593 -25.22 -7.81 0.33
N GLY A 594 -25.90 -7.29 -0.70
CA GLY A 594 -26.70 -6.07 -0.62
C GLY A 594 -27.91 -6.20 0.31
N THR A 595 -28.38 -7.42 0.62
CA THR A 595 -29.49 -7.63 1.57
C THR A 595 -29.17 -7.10 2.97
N ALA A 596 -27.90 -7.14 3.40
CA ALA A 596 -27.46 -6.60 4.67
C ALA A 596 -27.60 -5.06 4.72
N VAL A 597 -27.43 -4.37 3.59
CA VAL A 597 -27.68 -2.92 3.48
C VAL A 597 -29.18 -2.63 3.61
N MET A 598 -30.03 -3.44 2.97
CA MET A 598 -31.49 -3.33 3.12
C MET A 598 -31.93 -3.57 4.57
N ALA A 599 -31.34 -4.54 5.26
CA ALA A 599 -31.57 -4.77 6.68
C ALA A 599 -31.17 -3.54 7.52
N GLY A 600 -30.03 -2.92 7.22
CA GLY A 600 -29.61 -1.67 7.84
C GLY A 600 -30.60 -0.52 7.66
N ARG A 601 -31.20 -0.37 6.46
CA ARG A 601 -32.26 0.63 6.21
C ARG A 601 -33.50 0.34 7.06
N LYS A 602 -33.96 -0.91 7.12
CA LYS A 602 -35.09 -1.32 7.96
C LYS A 602 -34.82 -1.03 9.44
N PHE A 603 -33.59 -1.29 9.91
CA PHE A 603 -33.20 -0.99 11.28
C PHE A 603 -33.17 0.50 11.59
N ALA A 604 -32.63 1.33 10.69
CA ALA A 604 -32.68 2.78 10.85
C ALA A 604 -34.12 3.30 10.99
N ASN A 605 -35.06 2.75 10.20
CA ASN A 605 -36.49 3.05 10.33
C ASN A 605 -37.07 2.60 11.68
N LYS A 606 -36.71 1.40 12.17
CA LYS A 606 -37.12 0.92 13.50
C LYS A 606 -36.62 1.85 14.61
N ILE A 607 -35.35 2.29 14.55
CA ILE A 607 -34.78 3.27 15.49
C ILE A 607 -35.59 4.56 15.48
N TRP A 608 -35.90 5.08 14.29
CA TRP A 608 -36.69 6.30 14.14
C TRP A 608 -38.10 6.18 14.73
N ASN A 609 -38.81 5.09 14.41
CA ASN A 609 -40.17 4.85 14.87
C ASN A 609 -40.26 4.67 16.39
N ALA A 610 -39.36 3.86 16.96
CA ALA A 610 -39.27 3.68 18.42
C ALA A 610 -38.95 5.01 19.12
N SER A 611 -38.06 5.82 18.53
CA SER A 611 -37.74 7.14 19.07
C SER A 611 -38.92 8.10 19.01
N ARG A 612 -39.66 8.13 17.90
CA ARG A 612 -40.87 8.96 17.75
C ARG A 612 -41.92 8.58 18.79
N PHE A 613 -42.13 7.28 19.02
CA PHE A 613 -43.04 6.80 20.06
C PHE A 613 -42.64 7.32 21.44
N VAL A 614 -41.38 7.12 21.86
CA VAL A 614 -40.90 7.55 23.18
C VAL A 614 -40.96 9.07 23.34
N ILE A 615 -40.54 9.83 22.32
CA ILE A 615 -40.52 11.30 22.39
C ILE A 615 -41.95 11.85 22.56
N ASN A 616 -42.90 11.37 21.74
CA ASN A 616 -44.28 11.86 21.76
C ASN A 616 -45.02 11.48 23.04
N ASN A 617 -44.76 10.31 23.61
CA ASN A 617 -45.47 9.84 24.80
C ASN A 617 -44.85 10.31 26.11
N THR A 618 -43.58 10.74 26.11
CA THR A 618 -42.92 11.21 27.34
C THR A 618 -42.88 12.72 27.45
N ASN A 619 -42.86 13.46 26.33
CA ASN A 619 -42.60 14.90 26.27
C ASN A 619 -41.32 15.34 27.03
N LEU A 620 -40.42 14.39 27.31
CA LEU A 620 -39.18 14.65 28.04
C LEU A 620 -38.12 15.20 27.09
N ARG A 621 -37.36 16.16 27.61
CA ARG A 621 -36.11 16.62 27.01
C ARG A 621 -34.97 16.28 27.95
N MET A 622 -33.76 16.18 27.40
CA MET A 622 -32.56 16.16 28.23
C MET A 622 -32.55 17.40 29.13
N ASN A 623 -32.53 17.20 30.44
CA ASN A 623 -32.33 18.28 31.40
C ASN A 623 -30.86 18.28 31.83
N THR A 624 -30.23 19.45 31.91
CA THR A 624 -28.78 19.58 32.18
C THR A 624 -28.38 19.13 33.58
N ASN A 625 -29.34 18.98 34.51
CA ASN A 625 -29.10 18.77 35.94
C ASN A 625 -29.63 17.44 36.50
N ASN A 626 -30.06 16.46 35.69
CA ASN A 626 -30.59 15.21 36.23
C ASN A 626 -30.23 13.96 35.41
N THR A 627 -28.98 13.51 35.55
CA THR A 627 -28.59 12.10 35.34
C THR A 627 -28.61 11.30 36.65
N ASN A 628 -29.40 11.76 37.64
CA ASN A 628 -29.53 11.11 38.94
C ASN A 628 -30.15 9.72 38.81
N LYS A 629 -29.63 8.78 39.62
CA LYS A 629 -29.97 7.35 39.68
C LYS A 629 -31.46 7.08 39.42
N ILE A 630 -31.78 6.56 38.23
CA ILE A 630 -33.12 6.04 37.93
C ILE A 630 -33.30 4.77 38.77
N LYS A 631 -34.08 4.86 39.85
CA LYS A 631 -34.47 3.69 40.66
C LYS A 631 -35.72 3.08 40.04
N PRO A 632 -35.70 1.86 39.48
CA PRO A 632 -36.89 1.21 38.93
C PRO A 632 -37.78 0.58 40.02
N LYS A 633 -39.09 0.83 39.98
CA LYS A 633 -40.10 0.22 40.88
C LYS A 633 -40.71 -1.04 40.27
N THR A 634 -40.87 -1.09 38.94
CA THR A 634 -41.45 -2.24 38.23
C THR A 634 -40.40 -3.31 37.91
N SER A 635 -40.81 -4.58 37.87
CA SER A 635 -39.97 -5.71 37.46
C SER A 635 -39.47 -5.54 36.02
N ALA A 636 -40.34 -5.09 35.11
CA ALA A 636 -39.99 -4.77 33.73
C ALA A 636 -38.93 -3.66 33.63
N GLY A 637 -39.07 -2.59 34.42
CA GLY A 637 -38.09 -1.50 34.49
C GLY A 637 -36.73 -1.95 35.03
N LYS A 638 -36.71 -2.82 36.06
CA LYS A 638 -35.48 -3.44 36.57
C LYS A 638 -34.79 -4.29 35.50
N LYS A 639 -35.56 -5.11 34.77
CA LYS A 639 -35.04 -6.01 33.74
C LYS A 639 -34.39 -5.22 32.58
N ILE A 640 -35.07 -4.22 32.02
CA ILE A 640 -34.52 -3.47 30.88
C ILE A 640 -33.27 -2.67 31.23
N LEU A 641 -33.21 -2.08 32.43
CA LEU A 641 -32.02 -1.34 32.87
C LEU A 641 -30.83 -2.27 33.11
N SER A 642 -31.06 -3.45 33.70
CA SER A 642 -30.02 -4.48 33.86
C SER A 642 -29.51 -4.96 32.50
N GLN A 643 -30.42 -5.24 31.57
CA GLN A 643 -30.08 -5.67 30.22
C GLN A 643 -29.30 -4.60 29.45
N LEU A 644 -29.72 -3.33 29.51
CA LEU A 644 -28.99 -2.21 28.92
C LEU A 644 -27.55 -2.13 29.42
N GLN A 645 -27.32 -2.30 30.73
CA GLN A 645 -25.97 -2.27 31.30
C GLN A 645 -25.12 -3.46 30.84
N LYS A 646 -25.72 -4.66 30.75
CA LYS A 646 -25.04 -5.85 30.20
C LYS A 646 -24.66 -5.64 28.74
N THR A 647 -25.59 -5.20 27.91
CA THR A 647 -25.36 -4.91 26.48
C THR A 647 -24.28 -3.85 26.31
N LYS A 648 -24.35 -2.74 27.04
CA LYS A 648 -23.35 -1.67 26.99
C LYS A 648 -21.94 -2.18 27.26
N LYS A 649 -21.74 -2.96 28.33
CA LYS A 649 -20.43 -3.55 28.67
C LYS A 649 -19.95 -4.54 27.61
N ALA A 650 -20.85 -5.35 27.05
CA ALA A 650 -20.51 -6.32 26.02
C ALA A 650 -20.08 -5.64 24.71
N VAL A 651 -20.80 -4.59 24.30
CA VAL A 651 -20.48 -3.77 23.12
C VAL A 651 -19.14 -3.04 23.32
N GLU A 652 -18.90 -2.45 24.49
CA GLU A 652 -17.62 -1.82 24.83
C GLU A 652 -16.46 -2.82 24.67
N LYS A 653 -16.59 -4.01 25.27
CA LYS A 653 -15.59 -5.08 25.19
C LYS A 653 -15.32 -5.50 23.75
N ASP A 654 -16.34 -5.63 22.93
CA ASP A 654 -16.18 -6.04 21.54
C ASP A 654 -15.50 -4.95 20.69
N ILE A 655 -15.88 -3.68 20.84
CA ILE A 655 -15.23 -2.57 20.15
C ILE A 655 -13.74 -2.48 20.54
N GLU A 656 -13.41 -2.66 21.82
CA GLU A 656 -12.03 -2.65 22.32
C GLU A 656 -11.19 -3.82 21.78
N ASN A 657 -11.83 -4.95 21.47
CA ASN A 657 -11.21 -6.13 20.87
C ASN A 657 -11.32 -6.18 19.34
N PHE A 658 -11.80 -5.11 18.69
CA PHE A 658 -11.98 -5.02 17.23
C PHE A 658 -13.03 -5.99 16.66
N HIS A 659 -13.97 -6.46 17.48
CA HIS A 659 -15.09 -7.33 17.11
C HIS A 659 -16.34 -6.52 16.73
N PHE A 660 -16.22 -5.68 15.70
CA PHE A 660 -17.26 -4.69 15.37
C PHE A 660 -18.60 -5.30 14.93
N GLY A 661 -18.57 -6.42 14.20
CA GLY A 661 -19.79 -7.14 13.82
C GLY A 661 -20.53 -7.65 15.05
N GLN A 662 -19.84 -8.34 15.95
CA GLN A 662 -20.40 -8.87 17.19
C GLN A 662 -20.97 -7.74 18.08
N ALA A 663 -20.27 -6.60 18.15
CA ALA A 663 -20.76 -5.42 18.85
C ALA A 663 -22.08 -4.91 18.26
N LEU A 664 -22.18 -4.84 16.93
CA LEU A 664 -23.37 -4.37 16.23
C LEU A 664 -24.56 -5.32 16.41
N HIS A 665 -24.35 -6.63 16.30
CA HIS A 665 -25.39 -7.64 16.55
C HIS A 665 -25.96 -7.52 17.97
N LYS A 666 -25.11 -7.40 18.99
CA LYS A 666 -25.56 -7.26 20.39
C LYS A 666 -26.43 -6.02 20.65
N ILE A 667 -26.06 -4.87 20.08
CA ILE A 667 -26.88 -3.65 20.23
C ILE A 667 -28.15 -3.71 19.38
N TYR A 668 -28.10 -4.36 18.21
CA TYR A 668 -29.28 -4.62 17.39
C TYR A 668 -30.30 -5.46 18.16
N ASP A 669 -29.89 -6.61 18.71
CA ASP A 669 -30.77 -7.53 19.43
C ASP A 669 -31.41 -6.85 20.64
N PHE A 670 -30.61 -6.11 21.42
CA PHE A 670 -31.12 -5.35 22.55
C PHE A 670 -32.14 -4.29 22.11
N PHE A 671 -31.81 -3.48 21.11
CA PHE A 671 -32.67 -2.37 20.72
C PHE A 671 -33.97 -2.89 20.10
N TRP A 672 -33.88 -3.89 19.24
CA TRP A 672 -35.05 -4.42 18.54
C TRP A 672 -35.90 -5.29 19.47
N HIS A 673 -35.32 -6.34 20.04
CA HIS A 673 -36.10 -7.37 20.73
C HIS A 673 -36.35 -7.03 22.20
N ASP A 674 -35.32 -6.63 22.95
CA ASP A 674 -35.50 -6.31 24.37
C ASP A 674 -36.24 -4.97 24.57
N PHE A 675 -35.87 -3.95 23.81
CA PHE A 675 -36.43 -2.60 23.99
C PHE A 675 -37.73 -2.39 23.21
N CYS A 676 -37.74 -2.58 21.89
CA CYS A 676 -38.94 -2.30 21.10
C CYS A 676 -40.03 -3.37 21.28
N ASP A 677 -39.71 -4.64 21.06
CA ASP A 677 -40.75 -5.68 21.02
C ASP A 677 -41.26 -6.04 22.43
N VAL A 678 -40.42 -5.90 23.47
CA VAL A 678 -40.80 -6.24 24.85
C VAL A 678 -41.08 -5.01 25.71
N TYR A 679 -40.12 -4.11 25.91
CA TYR A 679 -40.26 -3.06 26.93
C TYR A 679 -41.22 -1.94 26.51
N ILE A 680 -41.15 -1.46 25.26
CA ILE A 680 -42.08 -0.46 24.72
C ILE A 680 -43.52 -0.99 24.81
N GLU A 681 -43.78 -2.23 24.38
CA GLU A 681 -45.12 -2.82 24.45
C GLU A 681 -45.65 -2.90 25.89
N LYS A 682 -44.83 -3.38 26.84
CA LYS A 682 -45.19 -3.42 28.27
C LYS A 682 -45.42 -2.04 28.87
N SER A 683 -44.78 -1.01 28.32
CA SER A 683 -44.88 0.36 28.83
C SER A 683 -46.18 1.07 28.39
N LYS A 684 -46.84 0.64 27.31
CA LYS A 684 -48.03 1.31 26.75
C LYS A 684 -49.15 1.51 27.78
N LYS A 685 -49.52 0.45 28.51
CA LYS A 685 -50.55 0.53 29.58
C LYS A 685 -50.15 1.49 30.70
N GLN A 686 -48.86 1.52 31.05
CA GLN A 686 -48.34 2.39 32.12
C GLN A 686 -48.23 3.85 31.70
N LEU A 687 -48.00 4.10 30.40
CA LEU A 687 -48.01 5.44 29.81
C LEU A 687 -49.43 6.02 29.76
N GLN A 688 -50.44 5.20 29.43
CA GLN A 688 -51.86 5.61 29.53
C GLN A 688 -52.23 6.00 30.96
N ALA A 689 -51.72 5.28 31.95
CA ALA A 689 -51.86 5.62 33.37
C ALA A 689 -50.94 6.78 33.85
N SER A 690 -50.30 7.51 32.92
CA SER A 690 -49.42 8.66 33.19
C SER A 690 -48.29 8.41 34.19
N ASN A 691 -47.73 7.19 34.25
CA ASN A 691 -46.67 6.84 35.20
C ASN A 691 -45.35 7.59 34.89
N PRO A 692 -44.92 8.58 35.70
CA PRO A 692 -43.76 9.41 35.38
C PRO A 692 -42.43 8.64 35.38
N GLN A 693 -42.37 7.53 36.10
CA GLN A 693 -41.17 6.72 36.23
C GLN A 693 -40.91 5.89 34.97
N THR A 694 -41.96 5.32 34.38
CA THR A 694 -41.87 4.57 33.12
C THR A 694 -41.42 5.50 31.99
N SER A 695 -41.95 6.73 31.93
CA SER A 695 -41.51 7.75 30.97
C SER A 695 -40.02 8.08 31.11
N LYS A 696 -39.52 8.25 32.34
CA LYS A 696 -38.08 8.48 32.60
C LYS A 696 -37.21 7.29 32.18
N ILE A 697 -37.64 6.06 32.45
CA ILE A 697 -36.88 4.85 32.05
C ILE A 697 -36.85 4.71 30.53
N LEU A 698 -37.99 4.85 29.83
CA LEU A 698 -38.04 4.79 28.37
C LEU A 698 -37.10 5.81 27.72
N PHE A 699 -37.18 7.07 28.18
CA PHE A 699 -36.34 8.14 27.65
C PHE A 699 -34.84 7.88 27.92
N TYR A 700 -34.50 7.40 29.11
CA TYR A 700 -33.12 7.04 29.44
C TYR A 700 -32.58 5.88 28.60
N VAL A 701 -33.35 4.79 28.47
CA VAL A 701 -32.96 3.63 27.67
C VAL A 701 -32.79 4.03 26.21
N LEU A 702 -33.69 4.86 25.68
CA LEU A 702 -33.55 5.42 24.34
C LEU A 702 -32.25 6.22 24.21
N LEU A 703 -31.99 7.19 25.09
CA LEU A 703 -30.79 8.02 25.02
C LEU A 703 -29.50 7.21 25.10
N GLU A 704 -29.42 6.26 26.03
CA GLU A 704 -28.24 5.37 26.14
C GLU A 704 -28.09 4.50 24.89
N SER A 705 -29.19 3.98 24.33
CA SER A 705 -29.15 3.20 23.08
C SER A 705 -28.65 4.04 21.91
N LEU A 706 -29.11 5.29 21.78
CA LEU A 706 -28.62 6.21 20.75
C LEU A 706 -27.12 6.46 20.88
N LYS A 707 -26.60 6.60 22.11
CA LYS A 707 -25.16 6.73 22.34
C LYS A 707 -24.39 5.50 21.87
N ILE A 708 -24.87 4.29 22.19
CA ILE A 708 -24.22 3.03 21.84
C ILE A 708 -24.27 2.77 20.32
N LEU A 709 -25.38 3.14 19.67
CA LEU A 709 -25.56 3.00 18.22
C LEU A 709 -24.79 4.05 17.42
N HIS A 710 -24.50 5.23 17.99
CA HIS A 710 -23.93 6.36 17.26
C HIS A 710 -22.63 6.07 16.48
N PRO A 711 -21.67 5.26 16.99
CA PRO A 711 -20.50 4.87 16.21
C PRO A 711 -20.85 4.12 14.92
N PHE A 712 -21.94 3.35 14.91
CA PHE A 712 -22.36 2.49 13.79
C PHE A 712 -23.28 3.25 12.82
N THR A 713 -24.33 3.88 13.34
CA THR A 713 -25.37 4.60 12.58
C THR A 713 -25.44 6.09 12.98
N PRO A 714 -24.40 6.87 12.64
CA PRO A 714 -24.24 8.22 13.17
C PRO A 714 -25.31 9.21 12.73
N PHE A 715 -25.93 9.08 11.54
CA PHE A 715 -26.84 10.10 11.03
C PHE A 715 -28.21 10.05 11.72
N VAL A 716 -28.87 8.89 11.74
CA VAL A 716 -30.18 8.71 12.34
C VAL A 716 -30.13 8.97 13.84
N THR A 717 -29.08 8.49 14.52
CA THR A 717 -28.90 8.69 15.96
C THR A 717 -28.71 10.17 16.32
N GLU A 718 -27.91 10.89 15.53
CA GLU A 718 -27.75 12.34 15.71
C GLU A 718 -29.05 13.09 15.40
N ALA A 719 -29.73 12.77 14.31
CA ALA A 719 -30.99 13.41 13.94
C ALA A 719 -32.05 13.28 15.05
N ILE A 720 -32.13 12.12 15.69
CA ILE A 720 -33.01 11.89 16.84
C ILE A 720 -32.51 12.68 18.06
N TYR A 721 -31.22 12.64 18.36
CA TYR A 721 -30.62 13.37 19.49
C TYR A 721 -30.91 14.88 19.41
N GLN A 722 -30.83 15.46 18.21
CA GLN A 722 -31.10 16.89 17.99
C GLN A 722 -32.56 17.28 18.32
N LYS A 723 -33.51 16.34 18.30
CA LYS A 723 -34.91 16.59 18.70
C LYS A 723 -35.10 16.58 20.23
N VAL A 724 -34.28 15.83 20.95
CA VAL A 724 -34.43 15.59 22.40
C VAL A 724 -33.44 16.35 23.29
N LYS A 725 -32.40 16.94 22.69
CA LYS A 725 -31.43 17.78 23.40
C LYS A 725 -32.10 19.02 24.04
N PRO A 726 -31.46 19.66 25.04
CA PRO A 726 -31.98 20.89 25.62
C PRO A 726 -32.15 21.99 24.56
N LYS A 727 -33.22 22.80 24.66
CA LYS A 727 -33.45 23.98 23.80
C LYS A 727 -32.22 24.90 23.86
N GLY A 728 -31.78 25.42 22.71
CA GLY A 728 -30.58 26.27 22.60
C GLY A 728 -29.23 25.55 22.75
N SER A 729 -29.19 24.26 23.12
CA SER A 729 -27.93 23.52 23.23
C SER A 729 -27.27 23.33 21.87
N LYS A 730 -26.01 23.76 21.75
CA LYS A 730 -25.15 23.49 20.59
C LYS A 730 -24.48 22.10 20.65
N LYS A 731 -24.76 21.29 21.68
CA LYS A 731 -24.18 19.95 21.83
C LYS A 731 -24.67 19.01 20.72
N MET A 732 -23.78 18.10 20.34
CA MET A 732 -24.00 17.05 19.35
C MET A 732 -23.74 15.70 19.99
N LEU A 733 -24.42 14.65 19.53
CA LEU A 733 -24.30 13.31 20.09
C LEU A 733 -22.85 12.82 20.06
N LEU A 734 -22.11 13.18 19.01
CA LEU A 734 -20.69 12.81 18.84
C LEU A 734 -19.74 13.28 19.97
N ILE A 735 -20.16 14.26 20.78
CA ILE A 735 -19.40 14.78 21.94
C ILE A 735 -20.11 14.54 23.28
N VAL A 736 -21.22 13.81 23.28
CA VAL A 736 -21.88 13.39 24.51
C VAL A 736 -21.04 12.29 25.15
N LYS A 737 -20.90 12.35 26.48
CA LYS A 737 -20.16 11.33 27.20
C LYS A 737 -20.83 9.97 27.04
N TRP A 738 -19.99 8.98 26.75
CA TRP A 738 -20.34 7.58 26.71
C TRP A 738 -20.82 7.07 28.08
N GLN A 739 -20.33 7.66 29.18
CA GLN A 739 -20.74 7.39 30.57
C GLN A 739 -21.31 8.63 31.22
#